data_AF-A0AA36G4E4-F1
#
_entry.id   AF-A0AA36G4E4-F1
#
_cell.length_a   1.000
_cell.length_b   1.000
_cell.length_c   1.000
_cell.angle_alpha   90.00
_cell.angle_beta   90.00
_cell.angle_gamma   90.00
#
_symmetry.space_group_name_H-M   'P 1'
#
loop_
_entity.id
_entity.type
_entity.pdbx_description
1 polymer ?
#
loop_
_entity_poly.entity_id
_entity_poly.type
_entity_poly.pdbx_seq_one_letter_code
_entity_poly.pdbx_strand_id
1 'polypeptide(L)'
;MTKPGVEALARGLDKGHKITKLERKPIQSRRKGVKSKKAVAVRELVREIAGFAPYERRAMEYLKISKDKKALKFLKKRVGGHCRAKHKRDELQDVLIAMRKHHNVMATRAIRAFASLNTGLTRTGSIVARRFTPIVAAEAITIQKRYGSAQVFGPFDPPTPLTLKDVETRVLKAIRAWDRFPADKDAVLKLDASFLHDLGFDSLDHVEITMAIEDEFGFEIPLQDAEKMNGRMFLHEYNEVRPMLIPLAKKAYANLCNFLMCGIIGLVQACGCDAKGALAILAADGLTALQHRGTESAGLVGSNGLNKNVFEIVKGHGLVREVFTDESIARLDDSVIIMGHNRYSTAGKKRPTINCVQPFVVYTAIGTIAIAHNGELVGAEAKRKEALHQGVGLSTDTDSELIAQMIAKAVALNYKCRQSSETGDISRELAVTMSAFETSYSLLVMTYDRMYAIRDPWGNRPLCVGTMYANGGVANGSTPQPLGYVAASESCALPHTAKFEMEVKPGEIIEISRNGFRSVFQMKPHSPAAFCIFEYVYFARGDTILEGQQVQSVREETGRIMAKESPVDADIVTNVPDSSTAAAIGYAEQAGIPYEPSLHRNAYVGRSFIQPNTELRQSAILRKFGVLRKNVQDRRIVLVDDSIVRGNTMGIIVRMLKEAGAKEVHLRIASPPLRHPCFMGINIPSSDELIAANKTLEDMEKVLGVASLRYLSVEGLKAAVAKSIHSERGFEPGQCTACLTGNYPVKIDF
;
A
#
# COMPACT_ATOMS: atom_id res chain seq x y z
N MET A 1 -64.09 44.65 -40.25
CA MET A 1 -63.15 45.44 -39.42
C MET A 1 -63.80 45.68 -38.07
N THR A 2 -63.25 45.07 -37.00
CA THR A 2 -63.09 45.56 -35.60
C THR A 2 -62.73 44.35 -34.73
N LYS A 3 -61.64 44.48 -33.96
CA LYS A 3 -60.77 43.44 -33.34
C LYS A 3 -61.40 42.09 -32.91
N PRO A 4 -60.75 40.94 -33.23
CA PRO A 4 -61.09 39.66 -32.63
C PRO A 4 -60.55 39.58 -31.19
N GLY A 5 -61.41 39.15 -30.24
CA GLY A 5 -60.95 38.74 -28.89
C GLY A 5 -61.70 39.29 -27.66
N VAL A 6 -62.99 39.65 -27.74
CA VAL A 6 -63.79 39.97 -26.54
C VAL A 6 -65.00 39.04 -26.46
N GLU A 7 -64.88 37.99 -25.64
CA GLU A 7 -66.01 37.18 -25.19
C GLU A 7 -66.48 37.68 -23.81
N ALA A 8 -67.66 38.31 -23.81
CA ALA A 8 -68.60 38.52 -22.70
C ALA A 8 -68.17 39.26 -21.40
N LEU A 9 -68.94 40.31 -21.09
CA LEU A 9 -69.06 41.03 -19.82
C LEU A 9 -70.27 40.50 -19.03
N ALA A 10 -70.11 40.23 -17.73
CA ALA A 10 -71.23 40.15 -16.78
C ALA A 10 -70.90 40.98 -15.52
N ARG A 11 -71.83 41.88 -15.14
CA ARG A 11 -71.70 42.95 -14.14
C ARG A 11 -72.10 42.52 -12.71
N GLY A 12 -71.48 43.19 -11.72
CA GLY A 12 -71.99 43.39 -10.35
C GLY A 12 -71.31 44.63 -9.75
N LEU A 13 -72.07 45.49 -9.06
CA LEU A 13 -71.71 46.88 -8.74
C LEU A 13 -70.51 47.00 -7.77
N ASP A 14 -69.60 47.92 -8.12
CA ASP A 14 -68.60 48.59 -7.26
C ASP A 14 -67.15 48.09 -7.16
N LYS A 15 -66.72 46.93 -7.69
CA LYS A 15 -65.28 46.60 -7.83
C LYS A 15 -64.96 45.71 -9.04
N GLY A 16 -64.56 46.30 -10.16
CA GLY A 16 -64.04 45.57 -11.33
C GLY A 16 -62.54 45.29 -11.20
N HIS A 17 -62.14 44.02 -11.16
CA HIS A 17 -60.75 43.60 -11.44
C HIS A 17 -60.61 43.18 -12.90
N LYS A 18 -59.48 43.55 -13.54
CA LYS A 18 -59.11 43.00 -14.86
C LYS A 18 -58.97 41.49 -14.75
N ILE A 19 -59.92 40.74 -15.30
CA ILE A 19 -59.82 39.29 -15.44
C ILE A 19 -59.25 38.97 -16.82
N THR A 20 -57.99 39.33 -17.06
CA THR A 20 -57.26 38.66 -18.14
C THR A 20 -57.09 37.22 -17.69
N LYS A 21 -57.71 36.25 -18.38
CA LYS A 21 -57.50 34.82 -18.09
C LYS A 21 -56.00 34.57 -18.18
N LEU A 22 -55.33 34.40 -17.04
CA LEU A 22 -53.93 34.03 -16.99
C LEU A 22 -53.80 32.73 -17.77
N GLU A 23 -53.15 32.78 -18.94
CA GLU A 23 -52.68 31.57 -19.61
C GLU A 23 -51.73 30.89 -18.64
N ARG A 24 -52.26 29.90 -17.93
CA ARG A 24 -51.44 29.06 -17.07
C ARG A 24 -50.45 28.37 -18.00
N LYS A 25 -49.16 28.65 -17.81
CA LYS A 25 -48.08 27.90 -18.46
C LYS A 25 -48.47 26.42 -18.42
N PRO A 26 -48.40 25.69 -19.56
CA PRO A 26 -48.82 24.30 -19.61
C PRO A 26 -48.12 23.56 -18.48
N ILE A 27 -48.92 23.07 -17.54
CA ILE A 27 -48.40 22.31 -16.42
C ILE A 27 -47.82 21.05 -17.06
N GLN A 28 -46.48 20.94 -17.06
CA GLN A 28 -45.83 19.71 -17.49
C GLN A 28 -46.49 18.55 -16.75
N SER A 29 -47.02 17.61 -17.51
CA SER A 29 -47.65 16.40 -16.99
C SER A 29 -46.76 15.81 -15.90
N ARG A 30 -47.27 15.78 -14.66
CA ARG A 30 -46.61 15.08 -13.54
C ARG A 30 -46.88 13.58 -13.55
N ARG A 31 -47.62 13.06 -14.54
CA ARG A 31 -47.71 11.61 -14.77
C ARG A 31 -46.35 11.16 -15.30
N LYS A 32 -45.53 10.61 -14.40
CA LYS A 32 -44.40 9.77 -14.79
C LYS A 32 -44.95 8.71 -15.75
N GLY A 33 -44.44 8.70 -16.98
CA GLY A 33 -44.66 7.57 -17.87
C GLY A 33 -44.27 6.28 -17.16
N VAL A 34 -45.08 5.23 -17.33
CA VAL A 34 -44.75 3.90 -16.81
C VAL A 34 -43.43 3.49 -17.47
N LYS A 35 -42.42 3.15 -16.65
CA LYS A 35 -41.15 2.66 -17.19
C LYS A 35 -41.44 1.39 -17.97
N SER A 36 -41.08 1.33 -19.25
CA SER A 36 -41.19 0.09 -20.01
C SER A 36 -40.29 -0.98 -19.37
N LYS A 37 -40.66 -2.27 -19.50
CA LYS A 37 -39.87 -3.39 -18.99
C LYS A 37 -38.42 -3.33 -19.48
N LYS A 38 -38.22 -2.94 -20.75
CA LYS A 38 -36.89 -2.70 -21.34
C LYS A 38 -36.10 -1.61 -20.61
N ALA A 39 -36.72 -0.49 -20.26
CA ALA A 39 -36.05 0.59 -19.54
C ALA A 39 -35.74 0.26 -18.08
N VAL A 40 -36.49 -0.68 -17.46
CA VAL A 40 -36.16 -1.21 -16.13
C VAL A 40 -34.95 -2.13 -16.22
N ALA A 41 -34.98 -3.11 -17.12
CA ALA A 41 -33.89 -4.07 -17.33
C ALA A 41 -32.56 -3.37 -17.70
N VAL A 42 -32.58 -2.38 -18.60
CA VAL A 42 -31.37 -1.62 -18.97
C VAL A 42 -30.83 -0.83 -17.76
N ARG A 43 -31.69 -0.30 -16.89
CA ARG A 43 -31.23 0.43 -15.69
C ARG A 43 -30.68 -0.49 -14.62
N GLU A 44 -31.22 -1.70 -14.49
CA GLU A 44 -30.69 -2.73 -13.60
C GLU A 44 -29.32 -3.21 -14.09
N LEU A 45 -29.19 -3.53 -15.38
CA LEU A 45 -27.93 -3.92 -16.00
C LEU A 45 -26.85 -2.83 -15.89
N VAL A 46 -27.20 -1.57 -16.19
CA VAL A 46 -26.26 -0.45 -16.03
C VAL A 46 -25.86 -0.28 -14.56
N ARG A 47 -26.75 -0.51 -13.60
CA ARG A 47 -26.44 -0.43 -12.17
C ARG A 47 -25.60 -1.62 -11.69
N GLU A 48 -25.78 -2.80 -12.27
CA GLU A 48 -24.95 -3.98 -12.01
C GLU A 48 -23.51 -3.76 -12.51
N ILE A 49 -23.36 -3.24 -13.74
CA ILE A 49 -22.05 -3.03 -14.36
C ILE A 49 -21.33 -1.81 -13.79
N ALA A 50 -22.02 -0.65 -13.68
CA ALA A 50 -21.40 0.61 -13.26
C ALA A 50 -21.46 0.85 -11.74
N GLY A 51 -22.23 0.04 -11.01
CA GLY A 51 -22.42 0.18 -9.56
C GLY A 51 -23.22 1.42 -9.13
N PHE A 52 -23.12 1.75 -7.84
CA PHE A 52 -23.80 2.91 -7.27
C PHE A 52 -23.07 4.22 -7.57
N ALA A 53 -23.82 5.26 -7.92
CA ALA A 53 -23.26 6.59 -8.13
C ALA A 53 -22.60 7.13 -6.83
N PRO A 54 -21.60 8.02 -6.91
CA PRO A 54 -20.88 8.49 -5.71
C PRO A 54 -21.78 9.05 -4.61
N TYR A 55 -22.83 9.79 -4.96
CA TYR A 55 -23.79 10.32 -4.00
C TYR A 55 -24.68 9.21 -3.38
N GLU A 56 -24.98 8.13 -4.11
CA GLU A 56 -25.73 7.00 -3.60
C GLU A 56 -24.89 6.20 -2.58
N ARG A 57 -23.60 6.01 -2.86
CA ARG A 57 -22.64 5.39 -1.92
C ARG A 57 -22.55 6.16 -0.61
N ARG A 58 -22.39 7.49 -0.69
CA ARG A 58 -22.35 8.36 0.49
C ARG A 58 -23.66 8.36 1.28
N ALA A 59 -24.81 8.28 0.60
CA ALA A 59 -26.10 8.14 1.25
C ALA A 59 -26.26 6.79 1.96
N MET A 60 -25.78 5.70 1.35
CA MET A 60 -25.76 4.37 1.97
C MET A 60 -24.86 4.31 3.20
N GLU A 61 -23.72 5.00 3.22
CA GLU A 61 -22.88 5.10 4.43
C GLU A 61 -23.64 5.71 5.61
N TYR A 62 -24.40 6.79 5.38
CA TYR A 62 -25.23 7.37 6.43
C TYR A 62 -26.34 6.41 6.90
N LEU A 63 -26.91 5.62 5.99
CA LEU A 63 -27.94 4.63 6.33
C LEU A 63 -27.36 3.41 7.07
N LYS A 64 -26.10 3.01 6.82
CA LYS A 64 -25.43 1.91 7.53
C LYS A 64 -25.24 2.18 9.03
N ILE A 65 -25.06 3.45 9.39
CA ILE A 65 -24.92 3.92 10.79
C ILE A 65 -26.23 4.50 11.37
N SER A 66 -27.39 4.15 10.81
CA SER A 66 -28.72 4.54 11.28
C SER A 66 -28.96 6.07 11.35
N LYS A 67 -28.36 6.84 10.43
CA LYS A 67 -28.55 8.31 10.35
C LYS A 67 -29.53 8.70 9.22
N ASP A 68 -30.77 8.19 9.27
CA ASP A 68 -31.80 8.37 8.23
C ASP A 68 -32.14 9.84 7.92
N LYS A 69 -32.21 10.70 8.95
CA LYS A 69 -32.47 12.14 8.77
C LYS A 69 -31.32 12.83 8.03
N LYS A 70 -30.07 12.41 8.29
CA LYS A 70 -28.87 12.96 7.63
C LYS A 70 -28.79 12.49 6.18
N ALA A 71 -29.07 11.20 5.93
CA ALA A 71 -29.18 10.65 4.59
C ALA A 71 -30.27 11.37 3.76
N LEU A 72 -31.45 11.61 4.34
CA LEU A 72 -32.54 12.32 3.68
C LEU A 72 -32.18 13.78 3.35
N LYS A 73 -31.54 14.50 4.27
CA LYS A 73 -31.10 15.89 4.04
C LYS A 73 -30.04 15.96 2.95
N PHE A 74 -29.09 15.02 2.94
CA PHE A 74 -28.08 14.89 1.89
C PHE A 74 -28.70 14.60 0.53
N LEU A 75 -29.60 13.61 0.45
CA LEU A 75 -30.29 13.26 -0.78
C LEU A 75 -31.16 14.42 -1.29
N LYS A 76 -31.87 15.13 -0.41
CA LYS A 76 -32.69 16.30 -0.80
C LYS A 76 -31.84 17.38 -1.49
N LYS A 77 -30.62 17.63 -1.03
CA LYS A 77 -29.68 18.56 -1.68
C LYS A 77 -29.23 18.07 -3.07
N ARG A 78 -29.11 16.74 -3.28
CA ARG A 78 -28.60 16.16 -4.54
C ARG A 78 -29.69 15.90 -5.59
N VAL A 79 -30.87 15.42 -5.18
CA VAL A 79 -31.97 15.09 -6.13
C VAL A 79 -33.06 16.17 -6.22
N GLY A 80 -32.89 17.27 -5.48
CA GLY A 80 -33.66 18.52 -5.59
C GLY A 80 -35.09 18.50 -5.04
N GLY A 81 -35.69 17.34 -4.77
CA GLY A 81 -37.08 17.22 -4.29
C GLY A 81 -37.23 16.36 -3.04
N HIS A 82 -38.08 16.76 -2.09
CA HIS A 82 -38.29 16.02 -0.84
C HIS A 82 -38.84 14.61 -1.07
N CYS A 83 -39.89 14.47 -1.88
CA CYS A 83 -40.46 13.15 -2.21
C CYS A 83 -39.48 12.28 -3.01
N ARG A 84 -38.67 12.89 -3.89
CA ARG A 84 -37.62 12.17 -4.64
C ARG A 84 -36.52 11.65 -3.71
N ALA A 85 -36.10 12.47 -2.75
CA ALA A 85 -35.10 12.10 -1.76
C ALA A 85 -35.61 11.01 -0.81
N LYS A 86 -36.90 11.07 -0.43
CA LYS A 86 -37.55 10.03 0.37
C LYS A 86 -37.56 8.70 -0.37
N HIS A 87 -38.08 8.65 -1.59
CA HIS A 87 -38.04 7.43 -2.41
C HIS A 87 -36.62 6.91 -2.65
N LYS A 88 -35.66 7.80 -2.88
CA LYS A 88 -34.27 7.39 -3.12
C LYS A 88 -33.60 6.83 -1.87
N ARG A 89 -33.92 7.38 -0.70
CA ARG A 89 -33.47 6.85 0.58
C ARG A 89 -34.05 5.46 0.82
N ASP A 90 -35.36 5.32 0.62
CA ASP A 90 -36.07 4.07 0.84
C ASP A 90 -35.54 2.97 -0.12
N GLU A 91 -35.32 3.30 -1.40
CA GLU A 91 -34.64 2.43 -2.40
C GLU A 91 -33.26 1.96 -1.92
N LEU A 92 -32.42 2.85 -1.39
CA LEU A 92 -31.08 2.49 -0.89
C LEU A 92 -31.14 1.70 0.44
N GLN A 93 -32.17 1.93 1.24
CA GLN A 93 -32.41 1.19 2.47
C GLN A 93 -32.86 -0.24 2.15
N ASP A 94 -33.72 -0.43 1.16
CA ASP A 94 -34.14 -1.73 0.66
C ASP A 94 -32.96 -2.52 0.08
N VAL A 95 -32.06 -1.86 -0.66
CA VAL A 95 -30.80 -2.45 -1.12
C VAL A 95 -29.95 -2.93 0.05
N LEU A 96 -29.78 -2.11 1.09
CA LEU A 96 -28.99 -2.48 2.27
C LEU A 96 -29.65 -3.63 3.05
N ILE A 97 -30.98 -3.66 3.11
CA ILE A 97 -31.75 -4.75 3.71
C ILE A 97 -31.60 -6.01 2.87
N ALA A 98 -31.64 -5.92 1.54
CA ALA A 98 -31.43 -7.05 0.64
C ALA A 98 -29.99 -7.59 0.76
N MET A 99 -28.99 -6.72 0.82
CA MET A 99 -27.59 -7.10 1.06
C MET A 99 -27.40 -7.78 2.42
N ARG A 100 -28.06 -7.28 3.48
CA ARG A 100 -28.06 -7.91 4.81
C ARG A 100 -28.84 -9.21 4.82
N LYS A 101 -29.96 -9.32 4.09
CA LYS A 101 -30.72 -10.57 3.93
C LYS A 101 -29.93 -11.58 3.13
N HIS A 102 -29.17 -11.21 2.10
CA HIS A 102 -28.32 -12.13 1.37
C HIS A 102 -27.20 -12.67 2.28
N HIS A 103 -26.56 -11.78 3.05
CA HIS A 103 -25.59 -12.19 4.08
C HIS A 103 -26.23 -13.05 5.18
N ASN A 104 -27.43 -12.72 5.65
CA ASN A 104 -28.13 -13.46 6.68
C ASN A 104 -28.75 -14.75 6.17
N VAL A 105 -29.16 -14.87 4.91
CA VAL A 105 -29.64 -16.12 4.31
C VAL A 105 -28.46 -17.06 4.09
N MET A 106 -27.29 -16.53 3.71
CA MET A 106 -26.03 -17.29 3.71
C MET A 106 -25.64 -17.74 5.13
N ALA A 107 -25.74 -16.85 6.13
CA ALA A 107 -25.48 -17.18 7.53
C ALA A 107 -26.54 -18.11 8.15
N THR A 108 -27.83 -18.01 7.77
CA THR A 108 -28.93 -18.83 8.31
C THR A 108 -29.00 -20.19 7.62
N ARG A 109 -28.58 -20.31 6.34
CA ARG A 109 -28.30 -21.59 5.69
C ARG A 109 -27.10 -22.28 6.35
N ALA A 110 -26.03 -21.53 6.66
CA ALA A 110 -24.88 -22.03 7.40
C ALA A 110 -25.27 -22.49 8.82
N ILE A 111 -26.15 -21.77 9.53
CA ILE A 111 -26.62 -22.13 10.87
C ILE A 111 -27.64 -23.28 10.86
N ARG A 112 -28.55 -23.36 9.88
CA ARG A 112 -29.49 -24.49 9.74
C ARG A 112 -28.79 -25.79 9.35
N ALA A 113 -27.75 -25.73 8.52
CA ALA A 113 -26.88 -26.87 8.23
C ALA A 113 -26.09 -27.33 9.46
N PHE A 114 -25.79 -26.42 10.40
CA PHE A 114 -25.14 -26.75 11.67
C PHE A 114 -26.11 -27.38 12.70
N ALA A 115 -27.41 -27.04 12.65
CA ALA A 115 -28.41 -27.49 13.62
C ALA A 115 -29.01 -28.88 13.31
N SER A 116 -28.97 -29.37 12.06
CA SER A 116 -29.47 -30.71 11.71
C SER A 116 -28.50 -31.85 12.09
N LEU A 117 -27.29 -31.54 12.56
CA LEU A 117 -26.28 -32.53 12.95
C LEU A 117 -26.19 -32.80 14.46
N ASN A 118 -26.98 -32.11 15.30
CA ASN A 118 -26.93 -32.29 16.75
C ASN A 118 -28.35 -32.45 17.35
N THR A 119 -28.98 -33.61 17.16
CA THR A 119 -29.83 -34.24 18.20
C THR A 119 -30.10 -35.73 17.91
N GLY A 120 -29.22 -36.57 18.42
CA GLY A 120 -29.49 -37.91 18.97
C GLY A 120 -28.35 -38.20 19.93
N LEU A 121 -28.49 -38.60 21.19
CA LEU A 121 -29.53 -39.20 22.03
C LEU A 121 -29.35 -38.67 23.47
N THR A 122 -30.39 -38.72 24.31
CA THR A 122 -30.34 -39.41 25.62
C THR A 122 -31.76 -39.56 26.20
N ARG A 123 -32.02 -40.75 26.76
CA ARG A 123 -33.31 -41.24 27.33
C ARG A 123 -33.34 -41.03 28.86
N THR A 124 -34.53 -40.75 29.41
CA THR A 124 -35.30 -41.47 30.48
C THR A 124 -36.02 -40.52 31.46
N GLY A 125 -37.33 -40.78 31.72
CA GLY A 125 -37.99 -40.44 33.00
C GLY A 125 -39.39 -39.79 32.95
N SER A 126 -40.43 -40.61 33.18
CA SER A 126 -41.74 -40.36 33.86
C SER A 126 -42.64 -39.16 33.45
N ILE A 127 -43.84 -39.35 32.84
CA ILE A 127 -45.17 -39.74 33.38
C ILE A 127 -46.13 -38.52 33.63
N VAL A 128 -47.21 -38.52 32.83
CA VAL A 128 -48.62 -38.10 33.10
C VAL A 128 -49.14 -36.67 32.81
N ALA A 129 -50.32 -36.69 32.17
CA ALA A 129 -51.41 -35.71 32.00
C ALA A 129 -51.19 -34.52 31.05
N ARG A 130 -51.68 -34.59 29.80
CA ARG A 130 -53.05 -34.33 29.30
C ARG A 130 -53.46 -32.85 29.24
N ARG A 131 -53.52 -32.39 27.97
CA ARG A 131 -54.66 -31.76 27.26
C ARG A 131 -54.80 -30.22 27.20
N PHE A 132 -55.01 -29.81 25.94
CA PHE A 132 -55.62 -28.59 25.38
C PHE A 132 -54.75 -27.36 25.07
N THR A 133 -54.47 -27.22 23.76
CA THR A 133 -54.25 -26.01 22.95
C THR A 133 -55.48 -25.08 22.98
N PRO A 134 -55.35 -23.74 22.71
CA PRO A 134 -54.96 -23.15 21.40
C PRO A 134 -53.82 -22.13 21.52
N ILE A 135 -52.71 -22.28 20.77
CA ILE A 135 -52.42 -21.63 19.47
C ILE A 135 -52.64 -20.10 19.51
N VAL A 136 -51.53 -19.38 19.25
CA VAL A 136 -51.34 -17.91 19.16
C VAL A 136 -50.96 -17.19 20.47
N ALA A 137 -49.77 -17.47 21.03
CA ALA A 137 -48.92 -16.51 21.78
C ALA A 137 -47.73 -17.22 22.46
N ALA A 138 -46.65 -17.56 21.75
CA ALA A 138 -45.46 -18.16 22.41
C ALA A 138 -44.09 -17.98 21.70
N GLU A 139 -43.93 -17.05 20.75
CA GLU A 139 -42.60 -16.83 20.13
C GLU A 139 -41.79 -15.68 20.75
N ALA A 140 -42.30 -15.00 21.78
CA ALA A 140 -41.64 -13.81 22.34
C ALA A 140 -40.75 -14.07 23.59
N ILE A 141 -40.73 -15.26 24.19
CA ILE A 141 -40.11 -15.44 25.53
C ILE A 141 -38.98 -16.52 25.58
N THR A 142 -38.67 -17.21 24.48
CA THR A 142 -37.66 -18.30 24.49
C THR A 142 -36.29 -17.92 23.88
N ILE A 143 -35.92 -16.63 23.87
CA ILE A 143 -34.60 -16.18 23.37
C ILE A 143 -33.60 -15.92 24.52
N GLN A 144 -34.05 -15.87 25.77
CA GLN A 144 -33.19 -15.47 26.91
C GLN A 144 -32.46 -16.60 27.66
N LYS A 145 -32.47 -17.86 27.18
CA LYS A 145 -31.80 -18.99 27.87
C LYS A 145 -30.94 -19.92 26.99
N ARG A 146 -30.35 -19.44 25.89
CA ARG A 146 -29.37 -20.21 25.09
C ARG A 146 -27.95 -19.63 25.02
N TYR A 147 -27.61 -18.70 25.92
CA TYR A 147 -26.21 -18.32 26.20
C TYR A 147 -25.72 -18.96 27.51
N GLY A 148 -25.92 -20.27 27.66
CA GLY A 148 -25.34 -21.06 28.75
C GLY A 148 -24.31 -22.03 28.16
N SER A 149 -23.05 -21.88 28.59
CA SER A 149 -21.87 -22.70 28.28
C SER A 149 -21.33 -22.65 26.83
N ALA A 150 -20.94 -21.48 26.35
CA ALA A 150 -19.78 -21.42 25.46
C ALA A 150 -18.52 -21.44 26.34
N GLN A 151 -17.60 -22.39 26.13
CA GLN A 151 -16.26 -22.25 26.69
C GLN A 151 -15.67 -20.96 26.14
N VAL A 152 -15.42 -20.00 27.03
CA VAL A 152 -14.79 -18.74 26.71
C VAL A 152 -13.32 -19.03 26.46
N PHE A 153 -12.92 -19.07 25.20
CA PHE A 153 -11.50 -19.01 24.85
C PHE A 153 -11.02 -17.59 25.05
N GLY A 154 -9.93 -17.44 25.82
CA GLY A 154 -9.24 -16.17 25.95
C GLY A 154 -8.55 -15.80 24.63
N PRO A 155 -8.18 -14.53 24.42
CA PRO A 155 -7.46 -14.07 23.22
C PRO A 155 -6.05 -14.67 23.04
N PHE A 156 -5.66 -15.65 23.87
CA PHE A 156 -4.32 -16.28 23.89
C PHE A 156 -4.36 -17.82 23.94
N ASP A 157 -5.52 -18.47 23.79
CA ASP A 157 -5.55 -19.94 23.75
C ASP A 157 -5.14 -20.45 22.34
N PRO A 158 -4.15 -21.35 22.22
CA PRO A 158 -3.76 -21.90 20.94
C PRO A 158 -4.83 -22.89 20.42
N PRO A 159 -5.13 -22.92 19.11
CA PRO A 159 -6.06 -23.89 18.55
C PRO A 159 -5.52 -25.32 18.70
N THR A 160 -6.38 -26.24 19.12
CA THR A 160 -6.04 -27.67 19.24
C THR A 160 -5.70 -28.26 17.86
N PRO A 161 -4.63 -29.05 17.73
CA PRO A 161 -4.30 -29.69 16.45
C PRO A 161 -5.41 -30.63 16.00
N LEU A 162 -5.83 -30.53 14.74
CA LEU A 162 -6.81 -31.43 14.14
C LEU A 162 -6.25 -32.86 14.08
N THR A 163 -7.05 -33.86 14.43
CA THR A 163 -6.70 -35.27 14.24
C THR A 163 -6.98 -35.71 12.80
N LEU A 164 -6.34 -36.78 12.33
CA LEU A 164 -6.58 -37.32 10.97
C LEU A 164 -8.06 -37.61 10.70
N LYS A 165 -8.77 -38.10 11.72
CA LYS A 165 -10.21 -38.38 11.66
C LYS A 165 -11.04 -37.10 11.50
N ASP A 166 -10.59 -35.98 12.06
CA ASP A 166 -11.24 -34.67 11.88
C ASP A 166 -11.03 -34.15 10.45
N VAL A 167 -9.86 -34.36 9.88
CA VAL A 167 -9.54 -33.97 8.50
C VAL A 167 -10.36 -34.78 7.50
N GLU A 168 -10.39 -36.10 7.64
CA GLU A 168 -11.21 -37.00 6.82
C GLU A 168 -12.69 -36.61 6.82
N THR A 169 -13.21 -36.34 8.02
CA THR A 169 -14.61 -35.94 8.20
C THR A 169 -14.90 -34.61 7.52
N ARG A 170 -13.96 -33.65 7.57
CA ARG A 170 -14.11 -32.32 6.96
C ARG A 170 -13.98 -32.34 5.44
N VAL A 171 -13.07 -33.14 4.87
CA VAL A 171 -12.95 -33.33 3.41
C VAL A 171 -14.23 -33.92 2.83
N LEU A 172 -14.75 -35.00 3.41
CA LEU A 172 -16.00 -35.61 2.94
C LEU A 172 -17.19 -34.65 3.08
N LYS A 173 -17.18 -33.80 4.11
CA LYS A 173 -18.20 -32.77 4.30
C LYS A 173 -18.11 -31.66 3.27
N ALA A 174 -16.91 -31.23 2.86
CA ALA A 174 -16.71 -30.24 1.82
C ALA A 174 -17.23 -30.75 0.46
N ILE A 175 -16.93 -32.00 0.10
CA ILE A 175 -17.41 -32.63 -1.14
C ILE A 175 -18.94 -32.73 -1.16
N ARG A 176 -19.56 -33.12 -0.04
CA ARG A 176 -21.03 -33.17 0.09
C ARG A 176 -21.70 -31.79 0.06
N ALA A 177 -20.98 -30.75 0.48
CA ALA A 177 -21.49 -29.39 0.54
C ALA A 177 -21.35 -28.65 -0.79
N TRP A 178 -20.68 -29.24 -1.79
CA TRP A 178 -20.61 -28.69 -3.14
C TRP A 178 -22.00 -28.71 -3.79
N ASP A 179 -22.46 -27.55 -4.27
CA ASP A 179 -23.85 -27.28 -4.67
C ASP A 179 -24.37 -28.16 -5.82
N ARG A 180 -23.49 -28.82 -6.57
CA ARG A 180 -23.82 -29.73 -7.69
C ARG A 180 -23.62 -31.21 -7.36
N PHE A 181 -23.28 -31.56 -6.12
CA PHE A 181 -23.07 -32.95 -5.72
C PHE A 181 -24.35 -33.78 -5.92
N PRO A 182 -24.35 -34.85 -6.73
CA PRO A 182 -25.54 -35.64 -7.00
C PRO A 182 -26.00 -36.39 -5.75
N ALA A 183 -27.26 -36.21 -5.36
CA ALA A 183 -27.80 -36.81 -4.13
C ALA A 183 -27.80 -38.35 -4.15
N ASP A 184 -27.82 -38.96 -5.33
CA ASP A 184 -27.73 -40.42 -5.56
C ASP A 184 -26.31 -40.98 -5.37
N LYS A 185 -25.29 -40.12 -5.35
CA LYS A 185 -23.88 -40.50 -5.20
C LYS A 185 -23.38 -40.48 -3.75
N ASP A 186 -24.18 -39.99 -2.80
CA ASP A 186 -23.79 -39.89 -1.38
C ASP A 186 -23.50 -41.25 -0.72
N ALA A 187 -24.20 -42.30 -1.16
CA ALA A 187 -24.00 -43.68 -0.69
C ALA A 187 -22.67 -44.30 -1.18
N VAL A 188 -22.08 -43.75 -2.25
CA VAL A 188 -20.85 -44.24 -2.89
C VAL A 188 -19.64 -43.38 -2.51
N LEU A 189 -19.86 -42.18 -1.96
CA LEU A 189 -18.80 -41.27 -1.52
C LEU A 189 -18.04 -41.85 -0.31
N LYS A 190 -16.88 -42.43 -0.60
CA LYS A 190 -15.86 -42.83 0.36
C LYS A 190 -14.58 -42.09 0.05
N LEU A 191 -13.67 -42.02 1.02
CA LEU A 191 -12.34 -41.46 0.78
C LEU A 191 -11.70 -42.16 -0.42
N ASP A 192 -11.90 -43.45 -0.66
CA ASP A 192 -11.27 -44.14 -1.78
C ASP A 192 -11.99 -44.07 -3.14
N ALA A 193 -13.10 -43.33 -3.23
CA ALA A 193 -13.86 -43.21 -4.46
C ALA A 193 -13.13 -42.32 -5.49
N SER A 194 -13.05 -42.80 -6.73
CA SER A 194 -12.56 -42.02 -7.87
C SER A 194 -13.61 -41.01 -8.31
N PHE A 195 -13.21 -39.73 -8.42
CA PHE A 195 -14.09 -38.67 -8.87
C PHE A 195 -14.56 -38.88 -10.31
N LEU A 196 -13.69 -39.41 -11.17
CA LEU A 196 -14.01 -39.67 -12.58
C LEU A 196 -14.81 -40.97 -12.78
N HIS A 197 -14.39 -42.08 -12.14
CA HIS A 197 -14.95 -43.40 -12.43
C HIS A 197 -16.12 -43.81 -11.53
N ASP A 198 -16.08 -43.45 -10.24
CA ASP A 198 -17.12 -43.87 -9.27
C ASP A 198 -18.21 -42.80 -9.14
N LEU A 199 -17.81 -41.53 -9.10
CA LEU A 199 -18.73 -40.40 -8.97
C LEU A 199 -19.18 -39.83 -10.31
N GLY A 200 -18.41 -40.04 -11.39
CA GLY A 200 -18.77 -39.63 -12.74
C GLY A 200 -18.63 -38.13 -13.00
N PHE A 201 -17.77 -37.45 -12.25
CA PHE A 201 -17.50 -36.02 -12.37
C PHE A 201 -16.62 -35.72 -13.59
N ASP A 202 -16.91 -34.60 -14.25
CA ASP A 202 -16.09 -34.12 -15.35
C ASP A 202 -14.87 -33.32 -14.85
N SER A 203 -14.02 -32.87 -15.78
CA SER A 203 -12.81 -32.12 -15.44
C SER A 203 -13.09 -30.74 -14.84
N LEU A 204 -14.28 -30.17 -15.05
CA LEU A 204 -14.68 -28.88 -14.49
C LEU A 204 -15.16 -29.05 -13.04
N ASP A 205 -15.95 -30.08 -12.79
CA ASP A 205 -16.43 -30.49 -11.46
C ASP A 205 -15.26 -30.81 -10.53
N HIS A 206 -14.22 -31.44 -11.07
CA HIS A 206 -12.99 -31.73 -10.35
C HIS A 206 -12.30 -30.44 -9.81
N VAL A 207 -12.27 -29.38 -10.61
CA VAL A 207 -11.69 -28.09 -10.22
C VAL A 207 -12.55 -27.42 -9.15
N GLU A 208 -13.88 -27.43 -9.28
CA GLU A 208 -14.77 -26.83 -8.29
C GLU A 208 -14.69 -27.55 -6.92
N ILE A 209 -14.60 -28.88 -6.90
CA ILE A 209 -14.45 -29.67 -5.67
C ILE A 209 -13.08 -29.41 -5.02
N THR A 210 -12.03 -29.30 -5.83
CA THR A 210 -10.68 -28.92 -5.36
C THR A 210 -10.74 -27.58 -4.62
N MET A 211 -11.35 -26.57 -5.23
CA MET A 211 -11.51 -25.25 -4.62
C MET A 211 -12.33 -25.27 -3.33
N ALA A 212 -13.37 -26.10 -3.24
CA ALA A 212 -14.16 -26.26 -2.02
C ALA A 212 -13.35 -26.87 -0.86
N ILE A 213 -12.42 -27.78 -1.17
CA ILE A 213 -11.49 -28.35 -0.19
C ILE A 213 -10.43 -27.31 0.21
N GLU A 214 -9.87 -26.58 -0.75
CA GLU A 214 -8.93 -25.47 -0.49
C GLU A 214 -9.54 -24.42 0.44
N ASP A 215 -10.81 -24.06 0.24
CA ASP A 215 -11.53 -23.11 1.09
C ASP A 215 -11.78 -23.63 2.52
N GLU A 216 -12.09 -24.93 2.68
CA GLU A 216 -12.35 -25.54 4.00
C GLU A 216 -11.09 -25.60 4.87
N PHE A 217 -9.92 -25.75 4.25
CA PHE A 217 -8.64 -25.88 4.96
C PHE A 217 -7.71 -24.67 4.82
N GLY A 218 -8.05 -23.71 3.96
CA GLY A 218 -7.36 -22.44 3.78
C GLY A 218 -5.97 -22.56 3.12
N PHE A 219 -5.79 -23.50 2.18
CA PHE A 219 -4.53 -23.68 1.43
C PHE A 219 -4.80 -24.03 -0.04
N GLU A 220 -3.85 -23.74 -0.94
CA GLU A 220 -3.93 -24.06 -2.39
C GLU A 220 -3.30 -25.44 -2.68
N ILE A 221 -3.97 -26.25 -3.52
CA ILE A 221 -3.55 -27.56 -3.99
C ILE A 221 -2.84 -27.40 -5.36
N PRO A 222 -1.57 -27.81 -5.51
CA PRO A 222 -0.86 -27.71 -6.78
C PRO A 222 -1.56 -28.46 -7.93
N LEU A 223 -1.52 -27.91 -9.14
CA LEU A 223 -2.23 -28.47 -10.30
C LEU A 223 -1.88 -29.93 -10.61
N GLN A 224 -0.62 -30.33 -10.41
CA GLN A 224 -0.14 -31.70 -10.64
C GLN A 224 -0.71 -32.72 -9.65
N ASP A 225 -1.13 -32.25 -8.47
CA ASP A 225 -1.74 -33.05 -7.41
C ASP A 225 -3.26 -32.99 -7.52
N ALA A 226 -3.79 -31.88 -8.02
CA ALA A 226 -5.18 -31.74 -8.41
C ALA A 226 -5.54 -32.70 -9.56
N GLU A 227 -4.75 -32.81 -10.62
CA GLU A 227 -5.06 -33.71 -11.75
C GLU A 227 -5.03 -35.21 -11.40
N LYS A 228 -4.43 -35.59 -10.25
CA LYS A 228 -4.32 -36.97 -9.77
C LYS A 228 -5.33 -37.32 -8.66
N MET A 229 -6.22 -36.41 -8.30
CA MET A 229 -7.07 -36.55 -7.12
C MET A 229 -8.06 -37.72 -7.24
N ASN A 230 -7.80 -38.75 -6.45
CA ASN A 230 -8.80 -39.68 -5.92
C ASN A 230 -8.75 -39.52 -4.39
N GLY A 231 -9.87 -39.62 -3.66
CA GLY A 231 -9.87 -39.21 -2.24
C GLY A 231 -8.94 -40.02 -1.30
N ARG A 232 -8.31 -41.11 -1.78
CA ARG A 232 -7.32 -41.91 -1.03
C ARG A 232 -5.93 -41.26 -0.98
N MET A 233 -5.65 -40.25 -1.80
CA MET A 233 -4.32 -39.62 -1.87
C MET A 233 -3.99 -38.74 -0.66
N PHE A 234 -5.00 -38.31 0.11
CA PHE A 234 -4.77 -37.46 1.28
C PHE A 234 -4.10 -38.18 2.46
N LEU A 235 -4.22 -39.50 2.56
CA LEU A 235 -3.72 -40.26 3.73
C LEU A 235 -2.28 -40.73 3.62
N HIS A 236 -1.75 -40.92 2.40
CA HIS A 236 -0.40 -41.46 2.22
C HIS A 236 0.68 -40.37 2.22
N GLU A 237 0.35 -39.13 1.85
CA GLU A 237 1.30 -38.00 1.87
C GLU A 237 1.23 -37.17 3.18
N TYR A 238 0.14 -37.26 3.96
CA TYR A 238 0.02 -36.48 5.22
C TYR A 238 0.93 -36.94 6.38
N ASN A 239 1.59 -38.08 6.27
CA ASN A 239 2.62 -38.47 7.24
C ASN A 239 3.96 -37.73 7.00
N GLU A 240 4.19 -37.16 5.81
CA GLU A 240 5.44 -36.44 5.50
C GLU A 240 5.27 -34.91 5.38
N VAL A 241 4.06 -34.39 5.19
CA VAL A 241 3.82 -32.96 4.86
C VAL A 241 3.60 -32.07 6.10
N ARG A 242 3.55 -32.64 7.31
CA ARG A 242 3.39 -31.86 8.57
C ARG A 242 4.50 -30.81 8.83
N PRO A 243 5.74 -30.93 8.32
CA PRO A 243 6.74 -29.85 8.40
C PRO A 243 6.62 -28.79 7.28
N MET A 244 5.93 -29.05 6.17
CA MET A 244 5.94 -28.21 4.96
C MET A 244 4.79 -27.18 4.86
N LEU A 245 3.69 -27.34 5.61
CA LEU A 245 2.53 -26.44 5.52
C LEU A 245 2.65 -25.14 6.34
N ILE A 246 3.53 -25.10 7.35
CA ILE A 246 3.81 -23.85 8.10
C ILE A 246 4.60 -22.83 7.26
N PRO A 247 5.59 -23.24 6.43
CA PRO A 247 6.26 -22.33 5.50
C PRO A 247 5.39 -21.82 4.34
N LEU A 248 4.50 -22.66 3.77
CA LEU A 248 3.71 -22.30 2.57
C LEU A 248 2.65 -21.22 2.84
N ALA A 249 2.01 -21.23 4.01
CA ALA A 249 1.10 -20.16 4.42
C ALA A 249 1.82 -18.81 4.63
N LYS A 250 3.11 -18.81 4.99
CA LYS A 250 3.94 -17.58 5.00
C LYS A 250 4.26 -17.10 3.58
N LYS A 251 4.46 -18.02 2.63
CA LYS A 251 4.86 -17.74 1.24
C LYS A 251 3.76 -17.08 0.39
N ALA A 252 2.49 -17.41 0.63
CA ALA A 252 1.36 -16.81 -0.10
C ALA A 252 1.10 -15.33 0.27
N TYR A 253 1.44 -14.92 1.50
CA TYR A 253 1.19 -13.56 2.01
C TYR A 253 2.22 -12.51 1.55
N ALA A 254 3.36 -12.92 0.98
CA ALA A 254 4.45 -12.03 0.54
C ALA A 254 4.37 -11.65 -0.96
N ASN A 255 3.34 -12.07 -1.68
CA ASN A 255 3.29 -11.98 -3.14
C ASN A 255 2.67 -10.69 -3.66
N LEU A 256 3.39 -9.57 -3.53
CA LEU A 256 3.30 -8.37 -4.39
C LEU A 256 4.53 -7.47 -4.15
N CYS A 257 5.72 -7.95 -4.49
CA CYS A 257 6.96 -7.17 -4.40
C CYS A 257 7.10 -6.20 -5.57
N ASN A 258 6.91 -4.91 -5.29
CA ASN A 258 7.77 -3.87 -5.85
C ASN A 258 8.70 -3.40 -4.71
N PHE A 259 9.96 -3.12 -5.02
CA PHE A 259 10.90 -2.54 -4.08
C PHE A 259 10.51 -1.10 -3.78
N LEU A 260 10.02 -0.77 -2.59
CA LEU A 260 9.62 0.61 -2.29
C LEU A 260 9.85 0.94 -0.81
N MET A 261 10.24 2.19 -0.55
CA MET A 261 10.66 2.73 0.75
C MET A 261 9.73 3.88 1.16
N CYS A 262 9.90 4.48 2.34
CA CYS A 262 9.11 5.67 2.65
C CYS A 262 9.78 6.94 2.11
N GLY A 263 8.98 7.94 1.76
CA GLY A 263 9.46 9.28 1.42
C GLY A 263 8.98 10.26 2.48
N ILE A 264 9.87 11.11 2.99
CA ILE A 264 9.53 12.14 3.99
C ILE A 264 9.87 13.53 3.47
N ILE A 265 9.04 14.51 3.82
CA ILE A 265 9.25 15.92 3.52
C ILE A 265 8.83 16.78 4.71
N GLY A 266 9.50 17.91 4.90
CA GLY A 266 9.19 18.86 5.94
C GLY A 266 9.45 20.28 5.45
N LEU A 267 8.54 21.21 5.72
CA LEU A 267 8.63 22.61 5.34
C LEU A 267 8.39 23.50 6.54
N VAL A 268 9.19 24.56 6.68
CA VAL A 268 9.09 25.58 7.73
C VAL A 268 9.11 26.95 7.09
N GLN A 269 8.07 27.76 7.32
CA GLN A 269 7.97 29.11 6.79
C GLN A 269 8.90 30.07 7.54
N ALA A 270 9.64 30.89 6.80
CA ALA A 270 10.54 31.87 7.39
C ALA A 270 9.79 32.98 8.16
N CYS A 271 10.49 33.64 9.06
CA CYS A 271 10.00 34.85 9.75
C CYS A 271 9.82 36.01 8.75
N GLY A 272 8.75 36.78 8.91
CA GLY A 272 8.47 37.96 8.07
C GLY A 272 7.88 37.65 6.68
N CYS A 273 7.62 36.39 6.35
CA CYS A 273 6.90 35.99 5.14
C CYS A 273 5.43 35.70 5.48
N ASP A 274 4.50 36.14 4.62
CA ASP A 274 3.09 35.77 4.68
C ASP A 274 2.76 34.90 3.47
N ALA A 275 2.70 33.59 3.68
CA ALA A 275 2.47 32.57 2.64
C ALA A 275 1.40 31.56 3.09
N LYS A 276 0.30 32.06 3.66
CA LYS A 276 -0.84 31.23 4.10
C LYS A 276 -1.29 30.28 2.98
N GLY A 277 -1.53 29.01 3.35
CA GLY A 277 -1.94 27.95 2.42
C GLY A 277 -0.86 27.41 1.49
N ALA A 278 0.21 28.16 1.19
CA ALA A 278 1.21 27.75 0.20
C ALA A 278 2.02 26.52 0.64
N LEU A 279 2.37 26.43 1.93
CA LEU A 279 3.18 25.32 2.45
C LEU A 279 2.52 23.96 2.25
N ALA A 280 1.20 23.86 2.38
CA ALA A 280 0.49 22.60 2.27
C ALA A 280 0.50 22.06 0.83
N ILE A 281 0.36 22.97 -0.14
CA ILE A 281 0.48 22.66 -1.57
C ILE A 281 1.90 22.22 -1.89
N LEU A 282 2.92 22.96 -1.44
CA LEU A 282 4.33 22.62 -1.65
C LEU A 282 4.68 21.26 -1.02
N ALA A 283 4.14 20.94 0.16
CA ALA A 283 4.31 19.64 0.79
C ALA A 283 3.68 18.51 -0.04
N ALA A 284 2.47 18.72 -0.57
CA ALA A 284 1.80 17.75 -1.43
C ALA A 284 2.53 17.57 -2.77
N ASP A 285 3.07 18.64 -3.36
CA ASP A 285 3.87 18.57 -4.59
C ASP A 285 5.20 17.84 -4.34
N GLY A 286 5.89 18.12 -3.24
CA GLY A 286 7.09 17.40 -2.83
C GLY A 286 6.83 15.93 -2.54
N LEU A 287 5.70 15.58 -1.89
CA LEU A 287 5.28 14.18 -1.77
C LEU A 287 4.93 13.56 -3.13
N THR A 288 4.37 14.30 -4.07
CA THR A 288 4.15 13.80 -5.43
C THR A 288 5.48 13.49 -6.12
N ALA A 289 6.50 14.33 -5.92
CA ALA A 289 7.85 14.09 -6.41
C ALA A 289 8.53 12.86 -5.77
N LEU A 290 8.15 12.51 -4.53
CA LEU A 290 8.58 11.31 -3.79
C LEU A 290 7.58 10.15 -3.91
N GLN A 291 6.62 10.18 -4.83
CA GLN A 291 5.60 9.13 -4.95
C GLN A 291 6.22 7.79 -5.35
N HIS A 292 7.36 7.80 -6.05
CA HIS A 292 8.14 6.61 -6.38
C HIS A 292 8.80 5.96 -5.17
N ARG A 293 8.78 6.59 -3.98
CA ARG A 293 9.19 5.91 -2.74
C ARG A 293 8.03 5.08 -2.19
N GLY A 294 6.85 5.68 -2.00
CA GLY A 294 5.71 4.98 -1.41
C GLY A 294 4.39 5.30 -2.09
N THR A 295 3.55 4.30 -2.35
CA THR A 295 2.26 4.44 -3.07
C THR A 295 1.05 3.91 -2.29
N GLU A 296 1.20 3.57 -1.01
CA GLU A 296 0.12 2.93 -0.25
C GLU A 296 -0.73 3.91 0.56
N SER A 297 -0.10 4.96 1.06
CA SER A 297 -0.76 6.00 1.83
C SER A 297 0.10 7.24 1.85
N ALA A 298 -0.55 8.39 1.99
CA ALA A 298 0.09 9.66 2.19
C ALA A 298 -0.49 10.36 3.42
N GLY A 299 0.29 11.24 4.03
CA GLY A 299 -0.17 12.07 5.14
C GLY A 299 0.60 13.37 5.27
N LEU A 300 -0.09 14.40 5.73
CA LEU A 300 0.43 15.69 6.14
C LEU A 300 0.00 16.00 7.58
N VAL A 301 0.90 16.59 8.35
CA VAL A 301 0.65 17.15 9.67
C VAL A 301 1.16 18.58 9.70
N GLY A 302 0.32 19.52 10.15
CA GLY A 302 0.61 20.95 10.18
C GLY A 302 0.51 21.55 11.58
N SER A 303 1.37 22.53 11.86
CA SER A 303 1.34 23.37 13.07
C SER A 303 1.30 24.85 12.69
N ASN A 304 0.51 25.62 13.44
CA ASN A 304 0.43 27.08 13.29
C ASN A 304 1.54 27.85 14.03
N GLY A 305 2.47 27.16 14.70
CA GLY A 305 3.56 27.81 15.43
C GLY A 305 3.19 28.35 16.82
N LEU A 306 1.91 28.32 17.20
CA LEU A 306 1.40 28.99 18.39
C LEU A 306 0.81 28.01 19.42
N ASN A 307 0.03 27.02 18.96
CA ASN A 307 -0.66 26.10 19.85
C ASN A 307 0.10 24.78 19.97
N LYS A 308 0.80 24.60 21.09
CA LYS A 308 1.58 23.38 21.35
C LYS A 308 0.75 22.09 21.44
N ASN A 309 -0.57 22.17 21.62
CA ASN A 309 -1.43 21.00 21.85
C ASN A 309 -2.28 20.59 20.64
N VAL A 310 -2.19 21.31 19.51
CA VAL A 310 -3.07 21.09 18.36
C VAL A 310 -2.27 21.09 17.08
N PHE A 311 -2.24 19.93 16.42
CA PHE A 311 -1.79 19.77 15.05
C PHE A 311 -2.96 19.44 14.14
N GLU A 312 -2.94 20.00 12.94
CA GLU A 312 -3.88 19.64 11.88
C GLU A 312 -3.35 18.41 11.14
N ILE A 313 -4.23 17.42 10.94
CA ILE A 313 -3.84 16.11 10.39
C ILE A 313 -4.72 15.79 9.19
N VAL A 314 -4.07 15.51 8.06
CA VAL A 314 -4.69 15.03 6.82
C VAL A 314 -3.94 13.80 6.36
N LYS A 315 -4.54 12.61 6.47
CA LYS A 315 -3.89 11.37 6.06
C LYS A 315 -4.89 10.32 5.58
N GLY A 316 -4.45 9.46 4.66
CA GLY A 316 -5.31 8.45 4.05
C GLY A 316 -4.52 7.42 3.25
N HIS A 317 -5.20 6.33 2.92
CA HIS A 317 -4.68 5.34 1.98
C HIS A 317 -4.79 5.85 0.54
N GLY A 318 -3.87 5.41 -0.31
CA GLY A 318 -3.80 5.78 -1.71
C GLY A 318 -2.64 6.71 -2.04
N LEU A 319 -2.64 7.16 -3.29
CA LEU A 319 -1.67 8.10 -3.83
C LEU A 319 -1.89 9.51 -3.24
N VAL A 320 -0.87 10.36 -3.32
CA VAL A 320 -0.90 11.75 -2.86
C VAL A 320 -2.13 12.49 -3.41
N ARG A 321 -2.39 12.37 -4.72
CA ARG A 321 -3.55 12.99 -5.40
C ARG A 321 -4.91 12.46 -4.96
N GLU A 322 -4.97 11.26 -4.40
CA GLU A 322 -6.20 10.65 -3.91
C GLU A 322 -6.49 11.08 -2.47
N VAL A 323 -5.44 11.26 -1.67
CA VAL A 323 -5.53 11.64 -0.26
C VAL A 323 -5.75 13.15 -0.11
N PHE A 324 -5.04 13.97 -0.90
CA PHE A 324 -5.08 15.43 -0.76
C PHE A 324 -5.96 16.07 -1.83
N THR A 325 -7.18 16.39 -1.41
CA THR A 325 -8.14 17.23 -2.14
C THR A 325 -8.07 18.68 -1.66
N ASP A 326 -8.57 19.63 -2.45
CA ASP A 326 -8.67 21.04 -2.07
C ASP A 326 -9.31 21.24 -0.68
N GLU A 327 -10.40 20.51 -0.39
CA GLU A 327 -11.10 20.59 0.91
C GLU A 327 -10.23 20.07 2.06
N SER A 328 -9.42 19.04 1.82
CA SER A 328 -8.53 18.50 2.85
C SER A 328 -7.28 19.35 3.05
N ILE A 329 -6.69 19.89 1.98
CA ILE A 329 -5.51 20.76 2.04
C ILE A 329 -5.83 22.07 2.76
N ALA A 330 -7.01 22.66 2.50
CA ALA A 330 -7.45 23.90 3.14
C ALA A 330 -7.47 23.84 4.69
N ARG A 331 -7.51 22.64 5.27
CA ARG A 331 -7.40 22.46 6.73
C ARG A 331 -6.02 22.83 7.28
N LEU A 332 -5.01 22.89 6.43
CA LEU A 332 -3.62 23.18 6.78
C LEU A 332 -3.24 24.64 6.48
N ASP A 333 -4.18 25.50 6.06
CA ASP A 333 -3.89 26.85 5.56
C ASP A 333 -3.17 27.77 6.55
N ASP A 334 -3.46 27.60 7.85
CA ASP A 334 -2.83 28.37 8.93
C ASP A 334 -1.49 27.76 9.41
N SER A 335 -1.02 26.68 8.77
CA SER A 335 0.20 25.99 9.18
C SER A 335 1.46 26.72 8.68
N VAL A 336 2.38 27.03 9.59
CA VAL A 336 3.71 27.59 9.29
C VAL A 336 4.80 26.51 9.31
N ILE A 337 4.48 25.31 9.78
CA ILE A 337 5.33 24.12 9.77
C ILE A 337 4.47 22.95 9.28
N ILE A 338 4.92 22.23 8.25
CA ILE A 338 4.22 21.06 7.72
C ILE A 338 5.20 19.91 7.52
N MET A 339 4.82 18.73 7.97
CA MET A 339 5.53 17.47 7.74
C MET A 339 4.67 16.53 6.91
N GLY A 340 5.28 15.84 5.96
CA GLY A 340 4.64 14.90 5.07
C GLY A 340 5.35 13.56 4.97
N HIS A 341 4.57 12.53 4.61
CA HIS A 341 5.09 11.19 4.42
C HIS A 341 4.32 10.41 3.34
N ASN A 342 5.06 9.71 2.47
CA ASN A 342 4.56 8.65 1.60
C ASN A 342 5.00 7.29 2.13
N ARG A 343 4.03 6.40 2.38
CA ARG A 343 4.30 5.06 2.91
C ARG A 343 4.40 4.01 1.82
N TYR A 344 5.33 3.09 2.06
CA TYR A 344 5.28 1.74 1.52
C TYR A 344 5.21 0.73 2.66
N SER A 345 4.56 -0.43 2.46
CA SER A 345 4.52 -1.45 3.51
C SER A 345 5.86 -2.16 3.56
N THR A 346 6.63 -1.84 4.59
CA THR A 346 7.70 -2.68 5.11
C THR A 346 7.11 -3.81 5.96
N ALA A 347 7.96 -4.69 6.49
CA ALA A 347 7.54 -5.82 7.31
C ALA A 347 6.66 -5.34 8.48
N GLY A 348 5.41 -5.79 8.48
CA GLY A 348 4.42 -5.54 9.54
C GLY A 348 3.42 -6.68 9.51
N LYS A 349 3.13 -7.27 10.67
CA LYS A 349 2.37 -8.53 10.80
C LYS A 349 0.86 -8.33 10.53
N LYS A 350 0.40 -7.10 10.28
CA LYS A 350 -1.03 -6.75 10.15
C LYS A 350 -1.34 -5.98 8.87
N ARG A 351 -2.58 -6.13 8.40
CA ARG A 351 -3.16 -5.35 7.28
C ARG A 351 -2.88 -3.85 7.49
N PRO A 352 -2.57 -3.07 6.43
CA PRO A 352 -2.32 -1.65 6.56
C PRO A 352 -3.58 -0.96 7.11
N THR A 353 -3.57 -0.68 8.42
CA THR A 353 -4.64 0.08 9.07
C THR A 353 -4.36 1.56 8.93
N ILE A 354 -5.39 2.39 9.06
CA ILE A 354 -5.23 3.85 9.05
C ILE A 354 -4.29 4.34 10.16
N ASN A 355 -4.15 3.58 11.24
CA ASN A 355 -3.25 3.89 12.35
C ASN A 355 -1.77 3.75 11.95
N CYS A 356 -1.45 2.97 10.91
CA CYS A 356 -0.08 2.82 10.41
C CYS A 356 0.32 3.94 9.42
N VAL A 357 -0.60 4.84 9.06
CA VAL A 357 -0.33 5.95 8.14
C VAL A 357 0.39 7.08 8.90
N GLN A 358 1.59 7.40 8.42
CA GLN A 358 2.44 8.47 8.92
C GLN A 358 2.07 9.84 8.29
N PRO A 359 2.46 10.98 8.88
CA PRO A 359 3.20 11.13 10.14
C PRO A 359 2.42 10.63 11.38
N PHE A 360 3.14 10.05 12.33
CA PHE A 360 2.60 9.69 13.64
C PHE A 360 2.56 10.91 14.54
N VAL A 361 1.49 11.07 15.31
CA VAL A 361 1.29 12.21 16.20
C VAL A 361 1.05 11.67 17.61
N VAL A 362 1.84 12.15 18.57
CA VAL A 362 1.73 11.75 19.98
C VAL A 362 1.69 12.97 20.89
N TYR A 363 0.88 12.88 21.94
CA TYR A 363 0.81 13.90 22.99
C TYR A 363 1.89 13.64 24.04
N THR A 364 2.61 14.69 24.42
CA THR A 364 3.70 14.64 25.40
C THR A 364 3.53 15.74 26.46
N ALA A 365 4.39 15.72 27.48
CA ALA A 365 4.37 16.73 28.54
C ALA A 365 4.63 18.17 28.04
N ILE A 366 5.30 18.34 26.90
CA ILE A 366 5.58 19.67 26.30
C ILE A 366 4.58 20.06 25.21
N GLY A 367 3.56 19.23 24.95
CA GLY A 367 2.64 19.38 23.84
C GLY A 367 2.74 18.23 22.84
N THR A 368 2.20 18.44 21.66
CA THR A 368 2.14 17.45 20.59
C THR A 368 3.47 17.41 19.84
N ILE A 369 3.92 16.20 19.52
CA ILE A 369 5.03 15.97 18.59
C ILE A 369 4.53 15.11 17.43
N ALA A 370 5.11 15.32 16.25
CA ALA A 370 4.85 14.48 15.09
C ALA A 370 6.15 13.95 14.49
N ILE A 371 6.09 12.75 13.91
CA ILE A 371 7.24 12.04 13.36
C ILE A 371 6.90 11.37 12.03
N ALA A 372 7.81 11.55 11.07
CA ALA A 372 7.83 10.83 9.80
C ALA A 372 9.17 10.10 9.69
N HIS A 373 9.11 8.83 9.33
CA HIS A 373 10.25 7.92 9.34
C HIS A 373 10.41 7.23 7.99
N ASN A 374 11.62 7.31 7.44
CA ASN A 374 12.09 6.49 6.33
C ASN A 374 13.20 5.55 6.81
N GLY A 375 12.90 4.26 6.87
CA GLY A 375 13.83 3.23 7.34
C GLY A 375 13.12 2.05 7.98
N GLU A 376 13.92 1.18 8.60
CA GLU A 376 13.49 0.04 9.42
C GLU A 376 14.54 -0.18 10.50
N LEU A 377 14.07 -0.31 11.74
CA LEU A 377 14.94 -0.43 12.90
C LEU A 377 15.41 -1.88 13.07
N VAL A 378 16.72 -2.07 12.96
CA VAL A 378 17.37 -3.30 13.39
C VAL A 378 17.17 -3.46 14.90
N GLY A 379 16.76 -4.65 15.34
CA GLY A 379 16.49 -4.93 16.75
C GLY A 379 15.20 -4.31 17.30
N ALA A 380 14.27 -3.86 16.43
CA ALA A 380 12.99 -3.27 16.85
C ALA A 380 12.19 -4.14 17.82
N GLU A 381 12.24 -5.47 17.68
CA GLU A 381 11.51 -6.39 18.57
C GLU A 381 12.01 -6.31 20.02
N ALA A 382 13.33 -6.28 20.21
CA ALA A 382 13.93 -6.16 21.54
C ALA A 382 13.56 -4.81 22.18
N LYS A 383 13.64 -3.72 21.42
CA LYS A 383 13.24 -2.38 21.87
C LYS A 383 11.75 -2.26 22.16
N ARG A 384 10.91 -2.92 21.37
CA ARG A 384 9.47 -3.02 21.61
C ARG A 384 9.18 -3.73 22.93
N LYS A 385 9.84 -4.87 23.18
CA LYS A 385 9.73 -5.58 24.46
C LYS A 385 10.17 -4.68 25.60
N GLU A 386 11.31 -4.00 25.47
CA GLU A 386 11.82 -3.07 26.48
C GLU A 386 10.78 -1.97 26.82
N ALA A 387 10.24 -1.30 25.79
CA ALA A 387 9.24 -0.26 25.96
C ALA A 387 7.96 -0.75 26.67
N LEU A 388 7.44 -1.92 26.25
CA LEU A 388 6.24 -2.51 26.85
C LEU A 388 6.46 -2.89 28.32
N HIS A 389 7.62 -3.46 28.69
CA HIS A 389 7.94 -3.78 30.08
C HIS A 389 8.04 -2.52 30.97
N GLN A 390 8.40 -1.39 30.39
CA GLN A 390 8.46 -0.10 31.08
C GLN A 390 7.08 0.61 31.14
N GLY A 391 6.00 -0.04 30.67
CA GLY A 391 4.64 0.48 30.72
C GLY A 391 4.25 1.40 29.56
N VAL A 392 5.03 1.46 28.48
CA VAL A 392 4.72 2.27 27.30
C VAL A 392 3.76 1.49 26.39
N GLY A 393 2.55 2.02 26.19
CA GLY A 393 1.55 1.41 25.31
C GLY A 393 1.84 1.65 23.82
N LEU A 394 1.69 0.61 23.00
CA LEU A 394 1.84 0.67 21.53
C LEU A 394 0.54 0.18 20.86
N SER A 395 0.07 0.95 19.89
CA SER A 395 -1.19 0.73 19.16
C SER A 395 -1.00 -0.01 17.83
N THR A 396 0.22 0.01 17.31
CA THR A 396 0.68 -0.54 16.04
C THR A 396 2.00 -1.29 16.22
N ASP A 397 2.35 -2.07 15.21
CA ASP A 397 3.63 -2.77 15.10
C ASP A 397 4.68 -1.99 14.30
N THR A 398 4.44 -0.71 14.01
CA THR A 398 5.38 0.12 13.24
C THR A 398 6.55 0.62 14.10
N ASP A 399 7.71 0.74 13.48
CA ASP A 399 8.89 1.37 14.10
C ASP A 399 8.66 2.83 14.40
N SER A 400 7.93 3.52 13.52
CA SER A 400 7.66 4.95 13.66
C SER A 400 6.89 5.27 14.96
N GLU A 401 5.94 4.43 15.37
CA GLU A 401 5.27 4.55 16.66
C GLU A 401 6.21 4.23 17.83
N LEU A 402 7.03 3.18 17.71
CA LEU A 402 8.01 2.83 18.73
C LEU A 402 8.98 3.99 18.98
N ILE A 403 9.51 4.60 17.93
CA ILE A 403 10.37 5.78 18.01
C ILE A 403 9.61 6.95 18.64
N ALA A 404 8.38 7.23 18.19
CA ALA A 404 7.57 8.33 18.72
C ALA A 404 7.37 8.22 20.24
N GLN A 405 7.04 7.01 20.72
CA GLN A 405 6.80 6.75 22.13
C GLN A 405 8.10 6.79 22.95
N MET A 406 9.23 6.34 22.40
CA MET A 406 10.53 6.46 23.06
C MET A 406 10.95 7.93 23.22
N ILE A 407 10.72 8.76 22.20
CA ILE A 407 10.94 10.22 22.30
C ILE A 407 9.99 10.81 23.35
N ALA A 408 8.70 10.47 23.33
CA ALA A 408 7.73 10.97 24.30
C ALA A 408 8.11 10.60 25.75
N LYS A 409 8.63 9.39 25.96
CA LYS A 409 9.19 8.95 27.25
C LYS A 409 10.40 9.78 27.65
N ALA A 410 11.37 10.01 26.75
CA ALA A 410 12.55 10.83 27.03
C ALA A 410 12.16 12.27 27.42
N VAL A 411 11.17 12.85 26.72
CA VAL A 411 10.56 14.14 27.05
C VAL A 411 9.93 14.14 28.44
N ALA A 412 9.17 13.11 28.79
CA ALA A 412 8.54 13.02 30.11
C ALA A 412 9.56 12.94 31.25
N LEU A 413 10.64 12.15 31.07
CA LEU A 413 11.71 12.02 32.06
C LEU A 413 12.49 13.31 32.27
N ASN A 414 12.79 14.05 31.19
CA ASN A 414 13.55 15.29 31.27
C ASN A 414 12.71 16.53 31.57
N TYR A 415 11.37 16.41 31.60
CA TYR A 415 10.46 17.54 31.73
C TYR A 415 10.77 18.44 32.94
N LYS A 416 11.08 17.84 34.10
CA LYS A 416 11.40 18.58 35.34
C LYS A 416 12.75 19.30 35.30
N CYS A 417 13.65 18.89 34.40
CA CYS A 417 14.98 19.47 34.25
C CYS A 417 15.02 20.64 33.27
N ARG A 418 13.87 20.99 32.67
CA ARG A 418 13.77 22.08 31.69
C ARG A 418 13.81 23.44 32.39
N GLN A 419 14.70 24.31 31.92
CA GLN A 419 14.83 25.69 32.43
C GLN A 419 13.70 26.61 31.91
N SER A 420 13.10 26.30 30.76
CA SER A 420 11.93 26.99 30.21
C SER A 420 10.96 25.98 29.59
N SER A 421 9.66 26.21 29.80
CA SER A 421 8.56 25.44 29.21
C SER A 421 7.96 26.10 27.96
N GLU A 422 8.55 27.22 27.53
CA GLU A 422 8.02 28.10 26.48
C GLU A 422 8.52 27.77 25.07
N THR A 423 9.45 26.82 24.93
CA THR A 423 9.99 26.40 23.63
C THR A 423 9.73 24.92 23.39
N GLY A 424 9.45 24.57 22.13
CA GLY A 424 9.31 23.19 21.67
C GLY A 424 10.65 22.46 21.47
N ASP A 425 11.74 22.90 22.11
CA ASP A 425 13.07 22.30 21.91
C ASP A 425 13.15 20.91 22.55
N ILE A 426 13.46 19.89 21.74
CA ILE A 426 13.67 18.50 22.20
C ILE A 426 15.01 17.93 21.72
N SER A 427 15.96 18.78 21.35
CA SER A 427 17.26 18.37 20.79
C SER A 427 18.02 17.38 21.68
N ARG A 428 17.98 17.55 23.01
CA ARG A 428 18.63 16.66 23.99
C ARG A 428 17.93 15.31 24.06
N GLU A 429 16.60 15.31 24.12
CA GLU A 429 15.78 14.10 24.15
C GLU A 429 15.94 13.29 22.86
N LEU A 430 16.03 13.97 21.71
CA LEU A 430 16.35 13.35 20.43
C LEU A 430 17.75 12.73 20.46
N ALA A 431 18.77 13.45 20.91
CA ALA A 431 20.14 12.94 20.99
C ALA A 431 20.23 11.64 21.82
N VAL A 432 19.60 11.62 22.99
CA VAL A 432 19.56 10.43 23.87
C VAL A 432 18.78 9.28 23.22
N THR A 433 17.62 9.57 22.65
CA THR A 433 16.74 8.54 22.06
C THR A 433 17.39 7.92 20.82
N MET A 434 17.98 8.74 19.95
CA MET A 434 18.62 8.29 18.72
C MET A 434 19.89 7.49 19.01
N SER A 435 20.64 7.84 20.06
CA SER A 435 21.80 7.05 20.49
C SER A 435 21.44 5.64 20.97
N ALA A 436 20.15 5.36 21.23
CA ALA A 436 19.67 4.04 21.66
C ALA A 436 19.20 3.14 20.50
N PHE A 437 19.17 3.65 19.27
CA PHE A 437 18.81 2.91 18.06
C PHE A 437 20.04 2.73 17.17
N GLU A 438 20.21 1.56 16.58
CA GLU A 438 21.43 1.25 15.82
C GLU A 438 21.38 1.81 14.38
N THR A 439 20.40 1.37 13.60
CA THR A 439 20.15 1.73 12.19
C THR A 439 18.85 1.01 11.77
N SER A 440 18.15 1.36 10.72
CA SER A 440 18.40 2.41 9.74
C SER A 440 17.24 3.37 9.71
N TYR A 441 17.52 4.67 9.80
CA TYR A 441 16.49 5.70 9.84
C TYR A 441 16.98 7.05 9.30
N SER A 442 16.12 7.68 8.52
CA SER A 442 16.01 9.13 8.39
C SER A 442 14.68 9.56 8.97
N LEU A 443 14.70 10.57 9.83
CA LEU A 443 13.51 11.06 10.52
C LEU A 443 13.32 12.55 10.28
N LEU A 444 12.06 12.93 10.19
CA LEU A 444 11.62 14.27 10.51
C LEU A 444 10.82 14.21 11.80
N VAL A 445 11.16 15.03 12.77
CA VAL A 445 10.40 15.20 14.02
C VAL A 445 10.02 16.66 14.15
N MET A 446 8.76 16.99 14.38
CA MET A 446 8.32 18.37 14.61
C MET A 446 7.66 18.51 15.97
N THR A 447 7.95 19.63 16.61
CA THR A 447 7.14 20.19 17.68
C THR A 447 6.36 21.38 17.10
N TYR A 448 5.67 22.14 17.94
CA TYR A 448 4.78 23.17 17.42
C TYR A 448 5.48 24.34 16.75
N ASP A 449 6.73 24.67 17.14
CA ASP A 449 7.47 25.86 16.68
C ASP A 449 8.74 25.55 15.85
N ARG A 450 9.11 24.27 15.70
CA ARG A 450 10.31 23.83 14.97
C ARG A 450 10.21 22.40 14.45
N MET A 451 11.13 22.04 13.55
CA MET A 451 11.32 20.70 13.01
C MET A 451 12.77 20.26 13.18
N TYR A 452 13.01 18.96 13.22
CA TYR A 452 14.31 18.32 13.28
C TYR A 452 14.45 17.33 12.13
N ALA A 453 15.54 17.46 11.36
CA ALA A 453 15.95 16.48 10.37
C ALA A 453 17.10 15.64 10.96
N ILE A 454 16.91 14.33 10.99
CA ILE A 454 17.77 13.40 11.73
C ILE A 454 18.18 12.25 10.83
N ARG A 455 19.47 11.90 10.86
CA ARG A 455 20.00 10.76 10.12
C ARG A 455 20.74 9.80 11.07
N ASP A 456 20.61 8.50 10.84
CA ASP A 456 21.30 7.49 11.65
C ASP A 456 22.84 7.62 11.55
N PRO A 457 23.61 7.14 12.55
CA PRO A 457 25.08 7.27 12.59
C PRO A 457 25.82 6.58 11.43
N TRP A 458 25.19 5.64 10.73
CA TRP A 458 25.75 5.01 9.53
C TRP A 458 25.47 5.81 8.26
N GLY A 459 24.56 6.79 8.33
CA GLY A 459 24.12 7.57 7.18
C GLY A 459 23.30 6.74 6.19
N ASN A 460 22.67 5.64 6.59
CA ASN A 460 22.18 4.65 5.63
C ASN A 460 21.08 5.18 4.68
N ARG A 461 20.15 6.00 5.20
CA ARG A 461 19.04 6.58 4.42
C ARG A 461 19.30 8.02 4.01
N PRO A 462 18.82 8.45 2.83
CA PRO A 462 19.07 9.80 2.34
C PRO A 462 18.14 10.81 3.03
N LEU A 463 18.70 11.99 3.30
CA LEU A 463 18.01 13.15 3.84
C LEU A 463 18.80 14.40 3.50
N CYS A 464 18.15 15.41 2.93
CA CYS A 464 18.77 16.68 2.57
C CYS A 464 17.93 17.86 3.04
N VAL A 465 18.56 19.04 3.11
CA VAL A 465 17.93 20.32 3.45
C VAL A 465 18.18 21.39 2.39
N GLY A 466 17.24 22.32 2.27
CA GLY A 466 17.31 23.43 1.32
C GLY A 466 16.61 24.69 1.81
N THR A 467 16.89 25.81 1.16
CA THR A 467 16.30 27.12 1.44
C THR A 467 15.43 27.57 0.27
N MET A 468 14.17 27.90 0.52
CA MET A 468 13.24 28.46 -0.48
C MET A 468 13.42 29.97 -0.59
N TYR A 469 13.45 30.51 -1.80
CA TYR A 469 13.56 31.95 -2.07
C TYR A 469 12.43 32.45 -2.96
N ALA A 470 12.11 33.75 -2.87
CA ALA A 470 11.23 34.38 -3.85
C ALA A 470 11.98 34.53 -5.19
N ASN A 471 11.39 34.03 -6.28
CA ASN A 471 11.93 34.08 -7.65
C ASN A 471 13.39 33.59 -7.78
N GLY A 472 13.63 32.27 -7.66
CA GLY A 472 14.72 31.57 -8.36
C GLY A 472 16.19 31.97 -8.11
N GLY A 473 16.49 32.93 -7.23
CA GLY A 473 17.85 33.35 -6.89
C GLY A 473 18.37 34.55 -7.69
N VAL A 474 18.67 35.63 -6.94
CA VAL A 474 19.49 36.81 -7.24
C VAL A 474 19.10 37.62 -8.49
N ALA A 475 18.17 38.56 -8.31
CA ALA A 475 18.24 39.84 -9.01
C ALA A 475 19.03 40.82 -8.12
N ASN A 476 20.18 41.31 -8.60
CA ASN A 476 20.94 42.45 -8.05
C ASN A 476 21.60 42.28 -6.67
N GLY A 477 22.56 41.35 -6.53
CA GLY A 477 23.69 41.46 -5.58
C GLY A 477 23.36 41.47 -4.07
N SER A 478 22.09 41.33 -3.69
CA SER A 478 21.62 41.20 -2.31
C SER A 478 21.08 39.80 -2.09
N THR A 479 21.40 39.19 -0.95
CA THR A 479 20.92 37.84 -0.61
C THR A 479 19.40 37.89 -0.50
N PRO A 480 18.64 37.16 -1.35
CA PRO A 480 17.19 37.20 -1.31
C PRO A 480 16.69 36.70 0.04
N GLN A 481 15.64 37.35 0.58
CA GLN A 481 15.01 36.91 1.82
C GLN A 481 14.47 35.48 1.64
N PRO A 482 14.77 34.54 2.55
CA PRO A 482 14.23 33.19 2.45
C PRO A 482 12.72 33.21 2.71
N LEU A 483 11.96 32.48 1.90
CA LEU A 483 10.53 32.19 2.11
C LEU A 483 10.32 31.09 3.16
N GLY A 484 11.30 30.20 3.29
CA GLY A 484 11.26 29.10 4.24
C GLY A 484 12.36 28.08 3.98
N TYR A 485 12.28 26.99 4.71
CA TYR A 485 13.27 25.92 4.72
C TYR A 485 12.57 24.60 4.47
N VAL A 486 13.27 23.68 3.84
CA VAL A 486 12.73 22.37 3.45
C VAL A 486 13.72 21.28 3.80
N ALA A 487 13.22 20.14 4.26
CA ALA A 487 13.96 18.90 4.41
C ALA A 487 13.23 17.78 3.66
N ALA A 488 13.96 16.91 2.96
CA ALA A 488 13.33 15.83 2.19
C ALA A 488 14.25 14.61 2.06
N SER A 489 13.67 13.44 1.79
CA SER A 489 14.45 12.23 1.48
C SER A 489 15.34 12.38 0.24
N GLU A 490 14.93 13.20 -0.73
CA GLU A 490 15.67 13.41 -1.98
C GLU A 490 15.62 14.88 -2.41
N SER A 491 16.70 15.34 -3.06
CA SER A 491 16.79 16.70 -3.60
C SER A 491 15.71 16.98 -4.66
N CYS A 492 15.23 15.95 -5.34
CA CYS A 492 14.22 16.03 -6.40
C CYS A 492 12.82 16.42 -5.89
N ALA A 493 12.63 16.40 -4.57
CA ALA A 493 11.41 16.80 -3.86
C ALA A 493 11.45 18.24 -3.35
N LEU A 494 12.62 18.88 -3.41
CA LEU A 494 12.72 20.29 -3.04
C LEU A 494 11.93 21.12 -4.07
N PRO A 495 11.12 22.10 -3.62
CA PRO A 495 10.42 22.99 -4.54
C PRO A 495 11.37 23.64 -5.54
N HIS A 496 10.90 23.97 -6.74
CA HIS A 496 11.74 24.63 -7.75
C HIS A 496 12.36 25.96 -7.27
N THR A 497 11.71 26.63 -6.30
CA THR A 497 12.22 27.84 -5.66
C THR A 497 13.27 27.58 -4.58
N ALA A 498 13.51 26.32 -4.23
CA ALA A 498 14.47 25.91 -3.23
C ALA A 498 15.86 25.71 -3.82
N LYS A 499 16.84 26.33 -3.17
CA LYS A 499 18.25 26.00 -3.35
C LYS A 499 18.58 24.80 -2.46
N PHE A 500 19.15 23.76 -3.05
CA PHE A 500 19.76 22.67 -2.29
C PHE A 500 20.97 23.21 -1.51
N GLU A 501 21.01 23.00 -0.19
CA GLU A 501 22.09 23.51 0.65
C GLU A 501 23.06 22.41 1.05
N MET A 502 22.54 21.31 1.60
CA MET A 502 23.37 20.18 2.04
C MET A 502 22.57 18.90 2.26
N GLU A 503 23.26 17.76 2.21
CA GLU A 503 22.79 16.51 2.82
C GLU A 503 22.97 16.57 4.34
N VAL A 504 22.04 15.96 5.08
CA VAL A 504 22.18 15.77 6.53
C VAL A 504 23.28 14.74 6.76
N LYS A 505 24.28 15.07 7.58
CA LYS A 505 25.43 14.21 7.81
C LYS A 505 25.06 12.95 8.62
N PRO A 506 25.81 11.85 8.52
CA PRO A 506 25.63 10.69 9.38
C PRO A 506 25.66 11.07 10.86
N GLY A 507 24.64 10.63 11.59
CA GLY A 507 24.46 10.92 13.01
C GLY A 507 23.98 12.34 13.34
N GLU A 508 23.76 13.20 12.35
CA GLU A 508 23.44 14.62 12.57
C GLU A 508 21.96 14.85 12.89
N ILE A 509 21.72 15.82 13.77
CA ILE A 509 20.42 16.39 14.09
C ILE A 509 20.45 17.86 13.69
N ILE A 510 19.71 18.21 12.64
CA ILE A 510 19.52 19.59 12.19
C ILE A 510 18.21 20.11 12.75
N GLU A 511 18.26 21.18 13.55
CA GLU A 511 17.08 21.97 13.90
C GLU A 511 16.75 22.89 12.74
N ILE A 512 15.48 22.94 12.36
CA ILE A 512 14.90 23.81 11.34
C ILE A 512 13.80 24.63 12.00
N SER A 513 14.02 25.94 12.06
CA SER A 513 13.11 26.92 12.66
C SER A 513 12.73 27.98 11.63
N ARG A 514 11.83 28.88 12.00
CA ARG A 514 11.47 30.03 11.16
C ARG A 514 12.62 31.02 10.93
N ASN A 515 13.69 30.95 11.72
CA ASN A 515 14.87 31.82 11.60
C ASN A 515 16.00 31.21 10.76
N GLY A 516 15.88 29.94 10.35
CA GLY A 516 16.98 29.20 9.75
C GLY A 516 17.06 27.76 10.23
N PHE A 517 18.03 27.04 9.68
CA PHE A 517 18.41 25.72 10.16
C PHE A 517 19.87 25.71 10.65
N ARG A 518 20.16 24.83 11.61
CA ARG A 518 21.50 24.66 12.18
C ARG A 518 21.67 23.24 12.74
N SER A 519 22.89 22.73 12.71
CA SER A 519 23.25 21.51 13.42
C SER A 519 23.18 21.77 14.93
N VAL A 520 22.44 20.92 15.66
CA VAL A 520 22.31 21.04 17.13
C VAL A 520 22.98 19.91 17.88
N PHE A 521 23.20 18.77 17.21
CA PHE A 521 23.89 17.62 17.76
C PHE A 521 24.38 16.72 16.62
N GLN A 522 25.48 16.01 16.84
CA GLN A 522 25.92 14.94 15.95
C GLN A 522 26.42 13.76 16.78
N MET A 523 25.77 12.60 16.62
CA MET A 523 26.25 11.33 17.12
C MET A 523 27.56 10.97 16.42
N LYS A 524 28.45 10.22 17.09
CA LYS A 524 29.70 9.78 16.46
C LYS A 524 29.38 8.98 15.18
N PRO A 525 29.78 9.46 13.98
CA PRO A 525 29.49 8.74 12.76
C PRO A 525 30.34 7.47 12.66
N HIS A 526 29.81 6.44 11.99
CA HIS A 526 30.58 5.26 11.63
C HIS A 526 31.48 5.55 10.43
N SER A 527 32.69 5.01 10.46
CA SER A 527 33.67 5.08 9.39
C SER A 527 34.29 3.68 9.19
N PRO A 528 34.15 3.06 8.00
CA PRO A 528 33.45 3.59 6.84
C PRO A 528 31.94 3.74 7.06
N ALA A 529 31.33 4.68 6.36
CA ALA A 529 29.87 4.83 6.32
C ALA A 529 29.20 3.59 5.70
N ALA A 530 27.88 3.48 5.85
CA ALA A 530 27.11 2.41 5.21
C ALA A 530 25.88 2.97 4.49
N PHE A 531 26.08 3.91 3.56
CA PHE A 531 25.01 4.47 2.73
C PHE A 531 24.36 3.37 1.89
N CYS A 532 23.03 3.34 1.77
CA CYS A 532 22.36 2.26 1.05
C CYS A 532 22.70 2.28 -0.46
N ILE A 533 23.45 1.28 -0.94
CA ILE A 533 23.87 1.24 -2.35
C ILE A 533 22.70 1.15 -3.33
N PHE A 534 21.59 0.58 -2.87
CA PHE A 534 20.38 0.42 -3.67
C PHE A 534 19.65 1.74 -3.97
N GLU A 535 19.94 2.82 -3.22
CA GLU A 535 19.47 4.15 -3.60
C GLU A 535 19.99 4.55 -4.99
N TYR A 536 21.24 4.24 -5.31
CA TYR A 536 21.80 4.42 -6.65
C TYR A 536 21.26 3.42 -7.66
N VAL A 537 21.14 2.13 -7.29
CA VAL A 537 20.69 1.08 -8.23
C VAL A 537 19.27 1.34 -8.73
N TYR A 538 18.33 1.65 -7.82
CA TYR A 538 16.90 1.64 -8.16
C TYR A 538 16.06 2.74 -7.49
N PHE A 539 16.22 2.97 -6.18
CA PHE A 539 15.21 3.70 -5.42
C PHE A 539 15.15 5.19 -5.69
N ALA A 540 16.30 5.86 -5.75
CA ALA A 540 16.32 7.29 -5.95
C ALA A 540 15.94 7.63 -7.40
N ARG A 541 15.32 8.80 -7.59
CA ARG A 541 15.04 9.33 -8.91
C ARG A 541 16.36 9.74 -9.58
N GLY A 542 16.44 9.65 -10.91
CA GLY A 542 17.70 9.89 -11.63
C GLY A 542 18.25 11.31 -11.46
N ASP A 543 17.39 12.31 -11.27
CA ASP A 543 17.72 13.72 -11.03
C ASP A 543 18.02 14.05 -9.56
N THR A 544 18.01 13.06 -8.67
CA THR A 544 18.42 13.24 -7.26
C THR A 544 19.94 13.32 -7.14
N ILE A 545 20.39 14.18 -6.22
CA ILE A 545 21.79 14.30 -5.80
C ILE A 545 21.94 13.53 -4.49
N LEU A 546 22.86 12.56 -4.47
CA LEU A 546 23.25 11.78 -3.30
C LEU A 546 24.77 11.79 -3.21
N GLU A 547 25.32 11.98 -2.00
CA GLU A 547 26.75 12.06 -1.73
C GLU A 547 27.49 13.00 -2.72
N GLY A 548 26.87 14.13 -3.05
CA GLY A 548 27.40 15.13 -3.98
C GLY A 548 27.34 14.80 -5.48
N GLN A 549 26.73 13.68 -5.89
CA GLN A 549 26.65 13.26 -7.29
C GLN A 549 25.21 12.93 -7.72
N GLN A 550 24.94 13.11 -9.02
CA GLN A 550 23.63 12.80 -9.59
C GLN A 550 23.46 11.30 -9.81
N VAL A 551 22.33 10.74 -9.38
CA VAL A 551 22.02 9.30 -9.48
C VAL A 551 22.07 8.80 -10.93
N GLN A 552 21.57 9.60 -11.88
CA GLN A 552 21.62 9.30 -13.31
C GLN A 552 23.05 9.00 -13.78
N SER A 553 24.00 9.87 -13.45
CA SER A 553 25.41 9.76 -13.86
C SER A 553 26.06 8.49 -13.32
N VAL A 554 25.74 8.12 -12.08
CA VAL A 554 26.20 6.86 -11.47
C VAL A 554 25.64 5.65 -12.22
N ARG A 555 24.34 5.66 -12.57
CA ARG A 555 23.74 4.57 -13.33
C ARG A 555 24.32 4.42 -14.73
N GLU A 556 24.62 5.51 -15.43
CA GLU A 556 25.35 5.43 -16.70
C GLU A 556 26.72 4.79 -16.52
N GLU A 557 27.45 5.15 -15.45
CA GLU A 557 28.74 4.52 -15.15
C GLU A 557 28.61 3.02 -14.85
N THR A 558 27.57 2.59 -14.12
CA THR A 558 27.31 1.14 -13.92
C THR A 558 27.15 0.41 -15.25
N GLY A 559 26.49 1.04 -16.23
CA GLY A 559 26.37 0.53 -17.60
C GLY A 559 27.71 0.39 -18.30
N ARG A 560 28.56 1.42 -18.23
CA ARG A 560 29.91 1.41 -18.82
C ARG A 560 30.79 0.32 -18.20
N ILE A 561 30.78 0.18 -16.87
CA ILE A 561 31.57 -0.87 -16.21
C ILE A 561 31.05 -2.26 -16.59
N MET A 562 29.73 -2.46 -16.60
CA MET A 562 29.11 -3.72 -16.99
C MET A 562 29.46 -4.13 -18.44
N ALA A 563 29.55 -3.17 -19.36
CA ALA A 563 29.99 -3.43 -20.74
C ALA A 563 31.46 -3.89 -20.82
N LYS A 564 32.33 -3.38 -19.94
CA LYS A 564 33.73 -3.82 -19.84
C LYS A 564 33.85 -5.22 -19.22
N GLU A 565 33.06 -5.48 -18.17
CA GLU A 565 33.10 -6.76 -17.46
C GLU A 565 32.46 -7.91 -18.25
N SER A 566 31.44 -7.61 -19.07
CA SER A 566 30.62 -8.62 -19.73
C SER A 566 30.14 -8.18 -21.12
N PRO A 567 31.07 -7.97 -22.07
CA PRO A 567 30.73 -7.62 -23.45
C PRO A 567 30.01 -8.78 -24.16
N VAL A 568 29.27 -8.46 -25.22
CA VAL A 568 28.67 -9.43 -26.13
C VAL A 568 28.37 -8.77 -27.48
N ASP A 569 28.53 -9.50 -28.57
CA ASP A 569 28.14 -9.04 -29.89
C ASP A 569 26.62 -9.08 -30.03
N ALA A 570 26.01 -7.92 -30.26
CA ALA A 570 24.58 -7.78 -30.46
C ALA A 570 24.29 -6.64 -31.44
N ASP A 571 23.05 -6.57 -31.93
CA ASP A 571 22.64 -5.59 -32.93
C ASP A 571 22.01 -4.34 -32.28
N ILE A 572 21.49 -4.47 -31.05
CA ILE A 572 21.01 -3.35 -30.20
C ILE A 572 21.28 -3.59 -28.73
N VAL A 573 21.37 -2.47 -28.01
CA VAL A 573 21.16 -2.40 -26.56
C VAL A 573 19.79 -1.79 -26.31
N THR A 574 19.06 -2.36 -25.36
CA THR A 574 17.75 -1.89 -24.94
C THR A 574 17.58 -2.09 -23.44
N ASN A 575 16.44 -1.68 -22.89
CA ASN A 575 16.25 -1.68 -21.45
C ASN A 575 14.82 -2.08 -21.05
N VAL A 576 14.65 -2.45 -19.78
CA VAL A 576 13.33 -2.55 -19.14
C VAL A 576 12.97 -1.19 -18.52
N PRO A 577 11.98 -0.45 -19.07
CA PRO A 577 11.75 0.92 -18.63
C PRO A 577 11.13 1.00 -17.21
N ASP A 578 11.45 2.02 -16.40
CA ASP A 578 12.21 3.24 -16.76
C ASP A 578 13.58 3.37 -16.06
N SER A 579 13.81 2.65 -14.94
CA SER A 579 14.99 2.77 -14.06
C SER A 579 16.31 2.41 -14.74
N SER A 580 16.31 1.38 -15.58
CA SER A 580 17.51 0.84 -16.24
C SER A 580 17.97 1.63 -17.46
N THR A 581 17.23 2.67 -17.89
CA THR A 581 17.51 3.45 -19.10
C THR A 581 18.92 4.03 -19.10
N ALA A 582 19.33 4.63 -17.98
CA ALA A 582 20.65 5.22 -17.81
C ALA A 582 21.78 4.19 -17.97
N ALA A 583 21.63 3.03 -17.32
CA ALA A 583 22.60 1.94 -17.43
C ALA A 583 22.66 1.36 -18.85
N ALA A 584 21.54 1.28 -19.55
CA ALA A 584 21.50 0.83 -20.94
C ALA A 584 22.22 1.79 -21.89
N ILE A 585 22.02 3.10 -21.72
CA ILE A 585 22.75 4.13 -22.48
C ILE A 585 24.26 4.01 -22.22
N GLY A 586 24.67 3.93 -20.95
CA GLY A 586 26.08 3.76 -20.61
C GLY A 586 26.69 2.47 -21.16
N TYR A 587 25.95 1.35 -21.15
CA TYR A 587 26.39 0.09 -21.75
C TYR A 587 26.56 0.23 -23.28
N ALA A 588 25.57 0.83 -23.94
CA ALA A 588 25.56 1.07 -25.39
C ALA A 588 26.76 1.91 -25.85
N GLU A 589 27.00 3.04 -25.18
CA GLU A 589 28.14 3.93 -25.44
C GLU A 589 29.47 3.18 -25.31
N GLN A 590 29.63 2.39 -24.25
CA GLN A 590 30.88 1.69 -23.97
C GLN A 590 31.10 0.47 -24.89
N ALA A 591 30.02 -0.22 -25.28
CA ALA A 591 30.08 -1.36 -26.17
C ALA A 591 30.15 -0.97 -27.66
N GLY A 592 29.83 0.29 -28.00
CA GLY A 592 29.72 0.74 -29.39
C GLY A 592 28.52 0.15 -30.14
N ILE A 593 27.47 -0.25 -29.41
CA ILE A 593 26.24 -0.84 -29.95
C ILE A 593 25.12 0.20 -29.84
N PRO A 594 24.29 0.43 -30.87
CA PRO A 594 23.24 1.44 -30.80
C PRO A 594 22.20 1.11 -29.72
N TYR A 595 21.84 2.13 -28.93
CA TYR A 595 20.70 2.04 -28.01
C TYR A 595 19.40 2.29 -28.79
N GLU A 596 18.47 1.33 -28.73
CA GLU A 596 17.13 1.45 -29.30
C GLU A 596 16.08 0.94 -28.30
N PRO A 597 14.99 1.68 -28.05
CA PRO A 597 13.92 1.20 -27.20
C PRO A 597 13.24 0.00 -27.88
N SER A 598 13.08 -1.10 -27.13
CA SER A 598 12.36 -2.30 -27.56
C SER A 598 11.01 -2.44 -26.86
N LEU A 599 10.85 -1.79 -25.71
CA LEU A 599 9.66 -1.84 -24.87
C LEU A 599 9.10 -0.43 -24.69
N HIS A 600 7.78 -0.32 -24.77
CA HIS A 600 7.04 0.87 -24.38
C HIS A 600 6.29 0.58 -23.09
N ARG A 601 6.57 1.33 -22.02
CA ARG A 601 5.85 1.23 -20.75
C ARG A 601 4.51 1.96 -20.84
N ASN A 602 3.43 1.28 -20.49
CA ASN A 602 2.12 1.90 -20.39
C ASN A 602 2.00 2.72 -19.10
N ALA A 603 2.08 4.04 -19.23
CA ALA A 603 2.02 4.97 -18.09
C ALA A 603 0.67 4.96 -17.33
N TYR A 604 -0.39 4.41 -17.92
CA TYR A 604 -1.73 4.40 -17.34
C TYR A 604 -2.06 3.12 -16.56
N VAL A 605 -1.16 2.13 -16.56
CA VAL A 605 -1.36 0.90 -15.80
C VAL A 605 -0.90 1.13 -14.36
N GLY A 606 -1.89 1.28 -13.47
CA GLY A 606 -1.68 1.35 -12.02
C GLY A 606 -1.27 0.00 -11.40
N ARG A 607 -1.30 -0.09 -10.06
CA ARG A 607 -1.12 -1.39 -9.38
C ARG A 607 -2.19 -2.37 -9.89
N SER A 608 -1.76 -3.55 -10.34
CA SER A 608 -2.68 -4.63 -10.71
C SER A 608 -3.53 -5.02 -9.50
N PHE A 609 -4.85 -5.14 -9.65
CA PHE A 609 -5.69 -5.76 -8.61
C PHE A 609 -5.15 -7.15 -8.28
N ILE A 610 -5.35 -7.64 -7.05
CA ILE A 610 -5.04 -9.03 -6.69
C ILE A 610 -5.73 -9.92 -7.72
N GLN A 611 -4.94 -10.57 -8.56
CA GLN A 611 -5.46 -11.46 -9.59
C GLN A 611 -5.60 -12.86 -8.98
N PRO A 612 -6.77 -13.50 -9.16
CA PRO A 612 -7.11 -14.75 -8.49
C PRO A 612 -6.30 -15.95 -8.99
N ASN A 613 -5.67 -15.85 -10.17
CA ASN A 613 -4.86 -16.93 -10.72
C ASN A 613 -3.56 -16.39 -11.38
N THR A 614 -2.62 -17.30 -11.63
CA THR A 614 -1.30 -17.00 -12.20
C THR A 614 -1.39 -16.46 -13.64
N GLU A 615 -2.34 -16.92 -14.44
CA GLU A 615 -2.55 -16.48 -15.82
C GLU A 615 -2.96 -15.00 -15.90
N LEU A 616 -3.90 -14.58 -15.04
CA LEU A 616 -4.32 -13.18 -14.94
C LEU A 616 -3.19 -12.30 -14.38
N ARG A 617 -2.32 -12.83 -13.49
CA ARG A 617 -1.08 -12.13 -13.06
C ARG A 617 -0.11 -11.93 -14.23
N GLN A 618 0.09 -12.96 -15.08
CA GLN A 618 0.91 -12.84 -16.29
C GLN A 618 0.30 -11.83 -17.27
N SER A 619 -1.02 -11.85 -17.45
CA SER A 619 -1.74 -10.88 -18.29
C SER A 619 -1.55 -9.43 -17.83
N ALA A 620 -1.40 -9.21 -16.51
CA ALA A 620 -1.18 -7.87 -15.98
C ALA A 620 0.20 -7.31 -16.33
N ILE A 621 1.22 -8.16 -16.48
CA ILE A 621 2.55 -7.76 -16.96
C ILE A 621 2.50 -7.48 -18.47
N LEU A 622 1.78 -8.28 -19.25
CA LEU A 622 1.55 -8.02 -20.69
C LEU A 622 0.83 -6.69 -20.94
N ARG A 623 0.03 -6.20 -19.99
CA ARG A 623 -0.60 -4.87 -20.08
C ARG A 623 0.37 -3.73 -19.78
N LYS A 624 1.42 -3.98 -18.99
CA LYS A 624 2.40 -2.96 -18.56
C LYS A 624 3.36 -2.58 -19.67
N PHE A 625 3.71 -3.51 -20.55
CA PHE A 625 4.71 -3.28 -21.60
C PHE A 625 4.18 -3.68 -22.97
N GLY A 626 4.46 -2.87 -23.98
CA GLY A 626 4.28 -3.22 -25.39
C GLY A 626 5.63 -3.38 -26.07
N VAL A 627 5.77 -4.37 -26.95
CA VAL A 627 7.01 -4.58 -27.72
C VAL A 627 6.98 -3.79 -29.02
N LEU A 628 8.05 -3.03 -29.28
CA LEU A 628 8.30 -2.33 -30.52
C LEU A 628 8.88 -3.30 -31.56
N ARG A 629 8.02 -4.13 -32.16
CA ARG A 629 8.40 -5.26 -33.03
C ARG A 629 9.45 -4.93 -34.08
N LYS A 630 9.32 -3.79 -34.76
CA LYS A 630 10.27 -3.34 -35.81
C LYS A 630 11.72 -3.26 -35.30
N ASN A 631 11.91 -2.89 -34.04
CA ASN A 631 13.24 -2.73 -33.45
C ASN A 631 13.82 -4.07 -32.99
N VAL A 632 13.00 -5.11 -32.85
CA VAL A 632 13.32 -6.39 -32.20
C VAL A 632 13.48 -7.54 -33.20
N GLN A 633 12.67 -7.54 -34.27
CA GLN A 633 12.59 -8.63 -35.22
C GLN A 633 13.95 -8.95 -35.88
N ASP A 634 14.31 -10.24 -35.88
CA ASP A 634 15.52 -10.83 -36.47
C ASP A 634 16.86 -10.28 -35.92
N ARG A 635 16.83 -9.62 -34.75
CA ARG A 635 18.02 -9.01 -34.12
C ARG A 635 18.46 -9.73 -32.85
N ARG A 636 19.76 -9.66 -32.56
CA ARG A 636 20.38 -10.02 -31.27
C ARG A 636 20.32 -8.81 -30.34
N ILE A 637 19.81 -9.01 -29.14
CA ILE A 637 19.44 -7.91 -28.24
C ILE A 637 20.20 -8.04 -26.93
N VAL A 638 20.87 -6.96 -26.49
CA VAL A 638 21.25 -6.81 -25.08
C VAL A 638 20.10 -6.13 -24.35
N LEU A 639 19.40 -6.89 -23.50
CA LEU A 639 18.37 -6.36 -22.60
C LEU A 639 19.01 -5.99 -21.27
N VAL A 640 18.99 -4.71 -20.93
CA VAL A 640 19.50 -4.19 -19.65
C VAL A 640 18.36 -4.02 -18.66
N ASP A 641 18.56 -4.47 -17.42
CA ASP A 641 17.65 -4.19 -16.31
C ASP A 641 18.43 -3.80 -15.05
N ASP A 642 17.79 -3.16 -14.08
CA ASP A 642 18.45 -2.73 -12.85
C ASP A 642 18.76 -3.90 -11.91
N SER A 643 17.82 -4.83 -11.71
CA SER A 643 17.93 -5.90 -10.74
C SER A 643 16.98 -7.07 -11.03
N ILE A 644 17.27 -8.26 -10.48
CA ILE A 644 16.37 -9.42 -10.53
C ILE A 644 16.16 -9.98 -9.12
N VAL A 645 14.90 -10.05 -8.70
CA VAL A 645 14.49 -10.59 -7.38
C VAL A 645 14.07 -12.06 -7.47
N ARG A 646 12.89 -12.28 -8.08
CA ARG A 646 12.25 -13.60 -8.22
C ARG A 646 12.31 -14.15 -9.64
N GLY A 647 12.69 -13.33 -10.62
CA GLY A 647 12.80 -13.70 -12.04
C GLY A 647 11.48 -13.76 -12.83
N ASN A 648 10.32 -13.88 -12.19
CA ASN A 648 9.02 -14.05 -12.88
C ASN A 648 8.72 -12.98 -13.94
N THR A 649 8.88 -11.70 -13.60
CA THR A 649 8.64 -10.59 -14.54
C THR A 649 9.59 -10.63 -15.71
N MET A 650 10.88 -10.89 -15.43
CA MET A 650 11.93 -10.91 -16.43
C MET A 650 11.70 -12.03 -17.45
N GLY A 651 11.35 -13.24 -17.00
CA GLY A 651 11.04 -14.36 -17.90
C GLY A 651 9.87 -14.04 -18.85
N ILE A 652 8.87 -13.29 -18.40
CA ILE A 652 7.76 -12.83 -19.26
C ILE A 652 8.25 -11.82 -20.29
N ILE A 653 9.06 -10.83 -19.89
CA ILE A 653 9.61 -9.82 -20.81
C ILE A 653 10.47 -10.47 -21.90
N VAL A 654 11.36 -11.39 -21.52
CA VAL A 654 12.21 -12.13 -22.48
C VAL A 654 11.34 -12.93 -23.45
N ARG A 655 10.30 -13.60 -22.96
CA ARG A 655 9.36 -14.32 -23.82
C ARG A 655 8.64 -13.39 -24.80
N MET A 656 8.18 -12.22 -24.36
CA MET A 656 7.55 -11.23 -25.24
C MET A 656 8.48 -10.76 -26.37
N LEU A 657 9.77 -10.56 -26.07
CA LEU A 657 10.77 -10.17 -27.09
C LEU A 657 11.00 -11.31 -28.09
N LYS A 658 11.11 -12.56 -27.62
CA LYS A 658 11.24 -13.74 -28.49
C LYS A 658 10.03 -13.96 -29.38
N GLU A 659 8.82 -13.85 -28.83
CA GLU A 659 7.56 -13.91 -29.58
C GLU A 659 7.43 -12.79 -30.62
N ALA A 660 8.08 -11.64 -30.38
CA ALA A 660 8.18 -10.54 -31.33
C ALA A 660 9.27 -10.72 -32.40
N GLY A 661 10.00 -11.84 -32.39
CA GLY A 661 10.99 -12.20 -33.40
C GLY A 661 12.46 -11.93 -33.02
N ALA A 662 12.79 -11.69 -31.74
CA ALA A 662 14.19 -11.56 -31.33
C ALA A 662 14.98 -12.86 -31.61
N LYS A 663 16.14 -12.75 -32.28
CA LYS A 663 17.01 -13.89 -32.59
C LYS A 663 17.68 -14.44 -31.32
N GLU A 664 18.28 -13.54 -30.55
CA GLU A 664 18.94 -13.82 -29.28
C GLU A 664 18.64 -12.70 -28.29
N VAL A 665 18.52 -13.05 -27.00
CA VAL A 665 18.35 -12.08 -25.92
C VAL A 665 19.45 -12.34 -24.89
N HIS A 666 20.37 -11.38 -24.75
CA HIS A 666 21.43 -11.36 -23.76
C HIS A 666 21.03 -10.41 -22.64
N LEU A 667 20.89 -10.93 -21.44
CA LEU A 667 20.46 -10.18 -20.28
C LEU A 667 21.67 -9.63 -19.52
N ARG A 668 21.62 -8.35 -19.18
CA ARG A 668 22.66 -7.62 -18.45
C ARG A 668 22.02 -6.86 -17.29
N ILE A 669 22.44 -7.17 -16.07
CA ILE A 669 21.82 -6.60 -14.86
C ILE A 669 22.78 -5.62 -14.22
N ALA A 670 22.35 -4.36 -14.11
CA ALA A 670 23.13 -3.23 -13.59
C ALA A 670 23.30 -3.23 -12.05
N SER A 671 23.05 -4.38 -11.42
CA SER A 671 23.37 -4.67 -10.03
C SER A 671 24.01 -6.06 -9.93
N PRO A 672 24.75 -6.33 -8.86
CA PRO A 672 25.09 -7.68 -8.48
C PRO A 672 23.85 -8.51 -8.15
N PRO A 673 23.96 -9.85 -8.11
CA PRO A 673 22.84 -10.72 -7.76
C PRO A 673 22.37 -10.50 -6.32
N LEU A 674 21.07 -10.33 -6.12
CA LEU A 674 20.48 -10.23 -4.78
C LEU A 674 20.41 -11.62 -4.15
N ARG A 675 21.17 -11.84 -3.07
CA ARG A 675 21.27 -13.14 -2.38
C ARG A 675 20.73 -13.13 -0.96
N HIS A 676 20.59 -11.96 -0.37
CA HIS A 676 20.22 -11.80 1.03
C HIS A 676 19.03 -10.84 1.17
N PRO A 677 18.15 -11.05 2.17
CA PRO A 677 17.13 -10.07 2.53
C PRO A 677 17.77 -8.73 2.95
N CYS A 678 16.96 -7.71 3.16
CA CYS A 678 17.43 -6.46 3.76
C CYS A 678 16.62 -6.18 5.02
N PHE A 679 17.32 -5.87 6.12
CA PHE A 679 16.73 -5.53 7.41
C PHE A 679 16.92 -4.04 7.77
N MET A 680 17.36 -3.24 6.80
CA MET A 680 17.67 -1.84 6.99
C MET A 680 16.60 -0.93 6.36
N GLY A 681 15.49 -1.47 5.87
CA GLY A 681 14.36 -0.69 5.33
C GLY A 681 14.03 -0.92 3.86
N ILE A 682 14.73 -1.82 3.17
CA ILE A 682 14.28 -2.30 1.86
C ILE A 682 13.51 -3.60 2.05
N ASN A 683 12.29 -3.66 1.51
CA ASN A 683 11.49 -4.89 1.49
C ASN A 683 12.03 -5.87 0.41
N ILE A 684 13.13 -6.54 0.72
CA ILE A 684 13.65 -7.69 -0.05
C ILE A 684 13.08 -8.95 0.60
N PRO A 685 12.50 -9.88 -0.18
CA PRO A 685 11.93 -11.11 0.38
C PRO A 685 13.02 -12.02 0.97
N SER A 686 12.61 -13.10 1.63
CA SER A 686 13.54 -14.07 2.19
C SER A 686 14.41 -14.72 1.11
N SER A 687 15.59 -15.21 1.50
CA SER A 687 16.52 -15.87 0.56
C SER A 687 15.88 -17.00 -0.22
N ASP A 688 14.93 -17.75 0.34
CA ASP A 688 14.18 -18.84 -0.33
C ASP A 688 13.36 -18.38 -1.55
N GLU A 689 13.07 -17.08 -1.64
CA GLU A 689 12.32 -16.49 -2.74
C GLU A 689 13.23 -15.79 -3.77
N LEU A 690 14.50 -15.57 -3.43
CA LEU A 690 15.47 -14.91 -4.31
C LEU A 690 16.02 -15.91 -5.32
N ILE A 691 15.82 -15.63 -6.61
CA ILE A 691 16.27 -16.55 -7.67
C ILE A 691 17.79 -16.75 -7.64
N ALA A 692 18.55 -15.68 -7.37
CA ALA A 692 20.01 -15.72 -7.35
C ALA A 692 20.60 -16.30 -6.05
N ALA A 693 19.79 -16.51 -5.01
CA ALA A 693 20.20 -17.24 -3.80
C ALA A 693 20.09 -18.76 -3.99
N ASN A 694 19.17 -19.22 -4.86
CA ASN A 694 18.79 -20.63 -4.96
C ASN A 694 19.18 -21.29 -6.30
N LYS A 695 19.72 -20.53 -7.25
CA LYS A 695 20.08 -21.04 -8.59
C LYS A 695 21.45 -20.57 -9.02
N THR A 696 22.13 -21.42 -9.81
CA THR A 696 23.34 -21.01 -10.52
C THR A 696 22.99 -20.12 -11.71
N LEU A 697 23.99 -19.45 -12.28
CA LEU A 697 23.78 -18.60 -13.45
C LEU A 697 23.23 -19.40 -14.64
N GLU A 698 23.72 -20.61 -14.89
CA GLU A 698 23.28 -21.47 -15.99
C GLU A 698 21.82 -21.88 -15.83
N ASP A 699 21.40 -22.20 -14.61
CA ASP A 699 20.00 -22.54 -14.33
C ASP A 699 19.08 -21.33 -14.49
N MET A 700 19.56 -20.13 -14.14
CA MET A 700 18.82 -18.89 -14.36
C MET A 700 18.69 -18.58 -15.85
N GLU A 701 19.73 -18.79 -16.65
CA GLU A 701 19.69 -18.61 -18.11
C GLU A 701 18.60 -19.51 -18.74
N LYS A 702 18.54 -20.78 -18.33
CA LYS A 702 17.50 -21.73 -18.77
C LYS A 702 16.10 -21.30 -18.35
N VAL A 703 15.92 -20.92 -17.07
CA VAL A 703 14.62 -20.54 -16.52
C VAL A 703 14.07 -19.26 -17.15
N LEU A 704 14.93 -18.28 -17.39
CA LEU A 704 14.55 -17.02 -18.04
C LEU A 704 14.48 -17.14 -19.57
N GLY A 705 15.06 -18.21 -20.13
CA GLY A 705 15.11 -18.45 -21.57
C GLY A 705 15.97 -17.42 -22.30
N VAL A 706 17.11 -17.03 -21.74
CA VAL A 706 18.06 -16.07 -22.36
C VAL A 706 19.28 -16.79 -22.95
N ALA A 707 19.94 -16.17 -23.91
CA ALA A 707 21.16 -16.72 -24.51
C ALA A 707 22.38 -16.54 -23.59
N SER A 708 22.44 -15.43 -22.84
CA SER A 708 23.37 -15.27 -21.73
C SER A 708 22.81 -14.33 -20.67
N LEU A 709 23.19 -14.53 -19.41
CA LEU A 709 22.87 -13.66 -18.28
C LEU A 709 24.15 -13.26 -17.56
N ARG A 710 24.42 -11.96 -17.45
CA ARG A 710 25.53 -11.45 -16.64
C ARG A 710 25.05 -10.35 -15.71
N TYR A 711 25.63 -10.33 -14.52
CA TYR A 711 25.41 -9.31 -13.50
C TYR A 711 26.66 -8.44 -13.41
N LEU A 712 26.47 -7.14 -13.14
CA LEU A 712 27.55 -6.28 -12.70
C LEU A 712 28.19 -6.85 -11.42
N SER A 713 29.52 -6.82 -11.32
CA SER A 713 30.22 -7.28 -10.12
C SER A 713 29.98 -6.34 -8.93
N VAL A 714 30.12 -6.85 -7.69
CA VAL A 714 30.01 -6.02 -6.47
C VAL A 714 31.05 -4.89 -6.50
N GLU A 715 32.25 -5.18 -6.95
CA GLU A 715 33.31 -4.19 -7.03
C GLU A 715 33.11 -3.20 -8.18
N GLY A 716 32.53 -3.65 -9.30
CA GLY A 716 32.11 -2.78 -10.38
C GLY A 716 31.03 -1.79 -9.96
N LEU A 717 30.02 -2.24 -9.20
CA LEU A 717 29.00 -1.35 -8.64
C LEU A 717 29.59 -0.36 -7.63
N LYS A 718 30.46 -0.81 -6.72
CA LYS A 718 31.13 0.07 -5.76
C LYS A 718 32.04 1.08 -6.46
N ALA A 719 32.75 0.67 -7.51
CA ALA A 719 33.58 1.55 -8.32
C ALA A 719 32.76 2.63 -9.04
N ALA A 720 31.59 2.27 -9.60
CA ALA A 720 30.69 3.24 -10.21
C ALA A 720 30.22 4.31 -9.20
N VAL A 721 29.85 3.89 -7.99
CA VAL A 721 29.38 4.79 -6.93
C VAL A 721 30.53 5.64 -6.37
N ALA A 722 31.71 5.06 -6.15
CA ALA A 722 32.84 5.76 -5.54
C ALA A 722 33.51 6.79 -6.46
N LYS A 723 33.26 6.74 -7.79
CA LYS A 723 33.97 7.54 -8.80
C LYS A 723 33.97 9.05 -8.53
N SER A 724 32.88 9.59 -7.99
CA SER A 724 32.75 11.03 -7.72
C SER A 724 32.57 11.36 -6.23
N ILE A 725 32.74 10.38 -5.33
CA ILE A 725 32.66 10.60 -3.89
C ILE A 725 34.05 10.94 -3.36
N HIS A 726 34.19 12.10 -2.74
CA HIS A 726 35.44 12.53 -2.11
C HIS A 726 35.48 12.07 -0.65
N SER A 727 36.63 11.54 -0.23
CA SER A 727 36.87 11.24 1.19
C SER A 727 37.16 12.52 1.96
N GLU A 728 36.55 12.68 3.13
CA GLU A 728 36.84 13.77 4.04
C GLU A 728 37.87 13.32 5.09
N ARG A 729 38.65 14.27 5.65
CA ARG A 729 39.66 13.95 6.65
C ARG A 729 38.99 13.37 7.91
N GLY A 730 39.26 12.10 8.21
CA GLY A 730 38.73 11.41 9.39
C GLY A 730 37.34 10.79 9.20
N PHE A 731 36.83 10.75 7.97
CA PHE A 731 35.57 10.07 7.65
C PHE A 731 35.69 9.38 6.27
N GLU A 732 35.63 8.05 6.27
CA GLU A 732 35.66 7.27 5.04
C GLU A 732 34.23 7.03 4.52
N PRO A 733 33.94 7.43 3.27
CA PRO A 733 32.67 7.08 2.65
C PRO A 733 32.56 5.56 2.48
N GLY A 734 31.34 5.04 2.46
CA GLY A 734 31.12 3.61 2.29
C GLY A 734 29.67 3.27 2.02
N GLN A 735 29.47 2.12 1.40
CA GLN A 735 28.17 1.67 0.93
C GLN A 735 27.77 0.37 1.62
N CYS A 736 26.54 0.31 2.12
CA CYS A 736 25.91 -0.92 2.55
C CYS A 736 25.58 -1.78 1.32
N THR A 737 26.21 -2.96 1.25
CA THR A 737 25.98 -3.98 0.21
C THR A 737 25.35 -5.25 0.78
N ALA A 738 24.73 -5.19 1.96
CA ALA A 738 24.32 -6.36 2.72
C ALA A 738 23.37 -7.32 1.95
N CYS A 739 22.45 -6.79 1.15
CA CYS A 739 21.55 -7.59 0.31
C CYS A 739 22.27 -8.34 -0.84
N LEU A 740 23.49 -7.92 -1.17
CA LEU A 740 24.34 -8.51 -2.21
C LEU A 740 25.37 -9.47 -1.61
N THR A 741 25.96 -9.12 -0.47
CA THR A 741 27.13 -9.81 0.11
C THR A 741 26.84 -10.57 1.40
N GLY A 742 25.72 -10.29 2.07
CA GLY A 742 25.40 -10.84 3.39
C GLY A 742 26.13 -10.14 4.55
N ASN A 743 27.00 -9.17 4.25
CA ASN A 743 27.76 -8.42 5.25
C ASN A 743 26.96 -7.19 5.69
N TYR A 744 26.24 -7.33 6.81
CA TYR A 744 25.50 -6.22 7.41
C TYR A 744 26.42 -5.34 8.27
N PRO A 745 26.21 -4.01 8.29
CA PRO A 745 27.01 -3.11 9.12
C PRO A 745 26.77 -3.31 10.63
N VAL A 746 25.64 -3.91 10.98
CA VAL A 746 25.24 -4.25 12.35
C VAL A 746 24.92 -5.74 12.44
N LYS A 747 24.98 -6.28 13.66
CA LYS A 747 24.61 -7.68 13.89
C LYS A 747 23.10 -7.85 13.68
N ILE A 748 22.73 -8.82 12.86
CA ILE A 748 21.33 -9.18 12.61
C ILE A 748 20.99 -10.43 13.43
N ASP A 749 19.88 -10.36 14.15
CA ASP A 749 19.23 -11.52 14.74
C ASP A 749 18.25 -12.10 13.70
N PHE A 750 18.68 -13.17 13.03
CA PHE A 750 17.96 -13.82 11.92
C PHE A 750 16.72 -14.60 12.33
#